data_AF-A0A7C5H3M8-F1
#
_entry.id   AF-A0A7C5H3M8-F1
#
_cell.length_a   1.000
_cell.length_b   1.000
_cell.length_c   1.000
_cell.angle_alpha   90.00
_cell.angle_beta   90.00
_cell.angle_gamma   90.00
#
_symmetry.space_group_name_H-M   'P 1'
#
loop_
_entity.id
_entity.type
_entity.pdbx_description
1 polymer ?
#
loop_
_entity_poly.entity_id
_entity_poly.type
_entity_poly.pdbx_seq_one_letter_code
_entity_poly.pdbx_strand_id
1 'polypeptide(L)'
;MKETVDHTICLYLRSGISQIITGVGLLLVTFSGQTFGQKPPGPDPRECLRPIDLKCENDREPMGVDVLCPRLSWNLKGNGYNRRQTAYRILVSTSAELLEQDKGDLWDSGRIASDQMIGIEYAGKPLPSSTRIFWKVRVWDEKGRPGPWSPIASWVTGLLSDSEWKAKWIGISNANAATVLLRNEFAVWPGVKLAILHVSGLGQFELMLNGRRVGEAILMPGWTKYDQTCLYETFDVTDLLTPGTNVIGLLLGGGFYRITGGRYAKFKGSFGPLQAIVQLHIRYADGHEDVICSTENWKGCPGPITFSCVYGGEDYDARLYPRGWDKPGYDDSAWKQAVTYLGPGGKLRGHSASAPPIKVVEIFRPVAVKYIQTNVAVYDFGQNASIMVRLVCEGPPGSKIRMIPAELVSTNGFVDRTSCGRGKAWWEYTLRGEGRETYTAKFFYHGARYVQVERYSAPETSELPTVVSLDALVVHSAAEPVGDFACSNELFNRIRQLVRWAQRSNMMSVFTDCPHREKLGWLEQYHLNGPALRYEFDVDRIFVKGMNDMKDSQLTNGMVPTIAPEYVVFGKDKTDFSNPFRNSVEWGSAFIIVPWQQYLFSGDMSLLQDYFSAMERYMDFLHSQATNYILDFGLGDWYDLGPNPPGYAQLTPRSLTATAFYYYNAQLMAQYAKVLGQKAKARAYSQLGEKIKRAFNKEFFDPTNKWYGTGSQTAQAISLVFGLCPPAQRTHVFQSLTNDIVRRGFANTAGDIGYRFMLRALADNGASHLVYLINNQTNKPGYGYQLALGATSLTEAWDARPTSSQNHFMLGQIIEWFYHDLAGIQPDPIEPGFKRVIIRPNFLADLDWVYGRYKSVRGEIVSAWQRFGDTISMLVKIPPNTSAVVWVPSRSIDDVTICGVHPKENLEAKLVGKNRGYLIFKIGSGEYHFTSRIDNSPSSVPCLNQGTI
;
A
#
# COMPACT_ATOMS: atom_id res chain seq x y z
N MET A 1 9.39 18.33 -38.63
CA MET A 1 8.05 18.71 -39.12
C MET A 1 7.19 18.99 -37.91
N LYS A 2 6.89 20.27 -37.71
CA LYS A 2 6.07 20.83 -36.63
C LYS A 2 4.59 20.71 -37.04
N GLU A 3 3.71 20.61 -36.04
CA GLU A 3 2.24 20.64 -36.14
C GLU A 3 1.58 19.42 -36.79
N THR A 4 1.29 18.36 -36.00
CA THR A 4 0.06 17.48 -36.10
C THR A 4 0.13 16.22 -35.21
N VAL A 5 0.45 16.35 -33.92
CA VAL A 5 0.38 15.19 -32.97
C VAL A 5 -0.40 15.48 -31.67
N ASP A 6 -0.83 16.72 -31.42
CA ASP A 6 -1.46 17.10 -30.14
C ASP A 6 -2.95 16.73 -29.96
N HIS A 7 -3.62 16.12 -30.95
CA HIS A 7 -5.08 15.98 -30.88
C HIS A 7 -5.63 14.63 -30.38
N THR A 8 -4.82 13.57 -30.26
CA THR A 8 -5.37 12.24 -29.97
C THR A 8 -5.21 11.80 -28.50
N ILE A 9 -4.33 12.43 -27.72
CA ILE A 9 -4.17 12.15 -26.27
C ILE A 9 -5.09 13.04 -25.42
N CYS A 10 -5.61 14.14 -25.98
CA CYS A 10 -6.52 15.06 -25.28
C CYS A 10 -7.96 14.52 -25.11
N LEU A 11 -8.36 13.46 -25.83
CA LEU A 11 -9.75 12.98 -25.86
C LEU A 11 -10.10 11.98 -24.75
N TYR A 12 -9.12 11.26 -24.17
CA TYR A 12 -9.36 10.36 -23.03
C TYR A 12 -9.28 11.07 -21.66
N LEU A 13 -8.57 12.21 -21.58
CA LEU A 13 -8.54 13.04 -20.36
C LEU A 13 -9.76 13.96 -20.26
N ARG A 14 -10.38 14.35 -21.39
CA ARG A 14 -11.58 15.18 -21.40
C ARG A 14 -12.85 14.44 -20.96
N SER A 15 -12.96 13.12 -21.09
CA SER A 15 -14.18 12.38 -20.68
C SER A 15 -14.29 12.22 -19.16
N GLY A 16 -13.16 12.05 -18.45
CA GLY A 16 -13.12 12.01 -16.98
C GLY A 16 -13.24 13.39 -16.34
N ILE A 17 -12.58 14.40 -16.92
CA ILE A 17 -12.67 15.79 -16.44
C ILE A 17 -14.04 16.40 -16.73
N SER A 18 -14.68 16.05 -17.86
CA SER A 18 -16.05 16.49 -18.14
C SER A 18 -17.06 15.85 -17.17
N GLN A 19 -16.89 14.61 -16.71
CA GLN A 19 -17.80 14.06 -15.68
C GLN A 19 -17.60 14.68 -14.28
N ILE A 20 -16.38 15.12 -13.94
CA ILE A 20 -16.09 15.79 -12.67
C ILE A 20 -16.54 17.26 -12.70
N ILE A 21 -16.32 17.98 -13.81
CA ILE A 21 -16.78 19.37 -13.98
C ILE A 21 -18.30 19.44 -14.16
N THR A 22 -18.92 18.46 -14.84
CA THR A 22 -20.39 18.40 -14.96
C THR A 22 -21.03 17.90 -13.66
N GLY A 23 -20.39 16.98 -12.92
CA GLY A 23 -20.91 16.48 -11.64
C GLY A 23 -20.86 17.49 -10.49
N VAL A 24 -19.88 18.40 -10.48
CA VAL A 24 -19.80 19.50 -9.50
C VAL A 24 -20.63 20.71 -9.94
N GLY A 25 -20.75 20.97 -11.24
CA GLY A 25 -21.56 22.06 -11.79
C GLY A 25 -23.09 21.83 -11.76
N LEU A 26 -23.57 20.56 -11.82
CA LEU A 26 -25.01 20.26 -11.85
C LEU A 26 -25.68 20.16 -10.47
N LEU A 27 -24.92 20.18 -9.37
CA LEU A 27 -25.46 19.98 -8.02
C LEU A 27 -25.95 21.27 -7.34
N LEU A 28 -25.94 22.41 -8.05
CA LEU A 28 -26.30 23.72 -7.49
C LEU A 28 -27.51 24.41 -8.14
N VAL A 29 -28.26 23.75 -9.03
CA VAL A 29 -29.51 24.31 -9.58
C VAL A 29 -30.59 23.24 -9.67
N THR A 30 -31.44 23.12 -8.65
CA THR A 30 -32.90 22.91 -8.76
C THR A 30 -33.56 22.84 -7.38
N PHE A 31 -34.28 23.89 -6.99
CA PHE A 31 -35.42 23.82 -6.07
C PHE A 31 -36.55 24.66 -6.67
N SER A 32 -37.67 24.03 -7.03
CA SER A 32 -39.00 24.61 -6.83
C SER A 32 -40.10 23.58 -7.12
N GLY A 33 -41.06 23.51 -6.20
CA GLY A 33 -42.44 23.08 -6.45
C GLY A 33 -42.76 21.61 -6.20
N GLN A 34 -43.38 21.30 -5.04
CA GLN A 34 -44.77 20.81 -5.00
C GLN A 34 -45.27 20.62 -3.56
N THR A 35 -46.54 20.99 -3.37
CA THR A 35 -47.29 20.97 -2.10
C THR A 35 -48.08 19.68 -1.89
N PHE A 36 -48.04 19.27 -0.62
CA PHE A 36 -48.84 18.33 0.19
C PHE A 36 -50.08 17.60 -0.36
N GLY A 37 -50.15 16.32 0.03
CA GLY A 37 -51.41 15.65 0.36
C GLY A 37 -51.31 14.14 0.45
N GLN A 38 -50.75 13.56 1.53
CA GLN A 38 -51.05 12.18 1.96
C GLN A 38 -50.54 11.86 3.38
N LYS A 39 -51.27 10.97 4.05
CA LYS A 39 -51.16 10.42 5.42
C LYS A 39 -49.70 10.12 5.85
N PRO A 40 -49.30 10.31 7.12
CA PRO A 40 -47.89 10.12 7.51
C PRO A 40 -47.46 8.67 7.26
N PRO A 41 -46.42 8.43 6.44
CA PRO A 41 -45.79 7.12 6.37
C PRO A 41 -45.09 6.87 7.71
N GLY A 42 -44.90 5.59 8.08
CA GLY A 42 -43.88 5.24 9.07
C GLY A 42 -42.51 5.82 8.65
N PRO A 43 -41.54 5.94 9.57
CA PRO A 43 -40.25 6.56 9.26
C PRO A 43 -39.64 5.97 7.98
N ASP A 44 -39.23 6.83 7.05
CA ASP A 44 -38.68 6.43 5.75
C ASP A 44 -37.47 5.48 5.98
N PRO A 45 -37.45 4.26 5.40
CA PRO A 45 -36.30 3.36 5.46
C PRO A 45 -34.98 4.00 5.01
N ARG A 46 -35.02 5.11 4.26
CA ARG A 46 -33.88 5.91 3.81
C ARG A 46 -33.34 6.89 4.87
N GLU A 47 -34.03 7.07 6.01
CA GLU A 47 -33.61 7.95 7.12
C GLU A 47 -32.95 7.22 8.30
N CYS A 48 -33.04 5.89 8.36
CA CYS A 48 -32.45 5.09 9.44
C CYS A 48 -30.92 4.99 9.32
N LEU A 49 -30.23 5.10 10.47
CA LEU A 49 -28.80 4.80 10.56
C LEU A 49 -28.62 3.29 10.39
N ARG A 50 -27.84 2.87 9.38
CA ARG A 50 -27.63 1.45 9.06
C ARG A 50 -26.16 1.11 8.87
N PRO A 51 -25.71 -0.10 9.26
CA PRO A 51 -24.37 -0.57 8.98
C PRO A 51 -24.19 -0.93 7.51
N ILE A 52 -23.02 -0.59 6.97
CA ILE A 52 -22.58 -0.88 5.60
C ILE A 52 -21.08 -1.23 5.64
N ASP A 53 -20.53 -1.75 4.54
CA ASP A 53 -19.08 -2.04 4.43
C ASP A 53 -18.57 -2.90 5.60
N LEU A 54 -19.23 -4.03 5.81
CA LEU A 54 -18.86 -4.98 6.86
C LEU A 54 -17.52 -5.61 6.53
N LYS A 55 -16.60 -5.57 7.49
CA LYS A 55 -15.25 -6.13 7.36
C LYS A 55 -14.93 -7.05 8.54
N CYS A 56 -14.22 -8.14 8.26
CA CYS A 56 -13.59 -9.02 9.23
C CYS A 56 -12.07 -8.93 9.01
N GLU A 57 -11.27 -8.68 10.05
CA GLU A 57 -9.82 -8.48 9.94
C GLU A 57 -9.44 -7.52 8.77
N ASN A 58 -10.11 -6.36 8.75
CA ASN A 58 -9.96 -5.27 7.79
C ASN A 58 -10.26 -5.58 6.31
N ASP A 59 -10.88 -6.73 6.02
CA ASP A 59 -11.23 -7.14 4.65
C ASP A 59 -12.69 -7.57 4.51
N ARG A 60 -13.20 -7.55 3.27
CA ARG A 60 -14.55 -7.98 2.92
C ARG A 60 -14.54 -9.45 2.55
N GLU A 61 -15.36 -10.23 3.24
CA GLU A 61 -15.47 -11.68 3.02
C GLU A 61 -14.12 -12.42 2.92
N PRO A 62 -13.21 -12.20 3.88
CA PRO A 62 -11.87 -12.77 3.78
C PRO A 62 -11.88 -14.29 3.83
N MET A 63 -10.92 -14.88 3.13
CA MET A 63 -10.64 -16.31 3.13
C MET A 63 -9.45 -16.61 4.03
N GLY A 64 -9.52 -17.69 4.82
CA GLY A 64 -8.39 -18.15 5.60
C GLY A 64 -8.08 -17.29 6.83
N VAL A 65 -9.11 -16.75 7.49
CA VAL A 65 -8.96 -16.02 8.75
C VAL A 65 -8.49 -16.98 9.85
N ASP A 66 -7.23 -16.85 10.24
CA ASP A 66 -6.52 -17.72 11.19
C ASP A 66 -6.36 -17.09 12.59
N VAL A 67 -7.21 -16.10 12.90
CA VAL A 67 -7.31 -15.48 14.22
C VAL A 67 -8.48 -16.11 14.98
N LEU A 68 -8.26 -16.51 16.23
CA LEU A 68 -9.27 -17.16 17.07
C LEU A 68 -10.46 -16.24 17.42
N CYS A 69 -10.15 -14.96 17.68
CA CYS A 69 -11.13 -13.93 17.99
C CYS A 69 -11.04 -12.83 16.92
N PRO A 70 -11.57 -13.05 15.71
CA PRO A 70 -11.47 -12.08 14.63
C PRO A 70 -12.17 -10.78 14.97
N ARG A 71 -11.64 -9.68 14.45
CA ARG A 71 -12.14 -8.32 14.66
C ARG A 71 -13.11 -7.92 13.57
N LEU A 72 -14.29 -7.48 13.99
CA LEU A 72 -15.39 -7.06 13.14
C LEU A 72 -15.49 -5.53 13.09
N SER A 73 -15.68 -4.99 11.90
CA SER A 73 -15.81 -3.55 11.68
C SER A 73 -16.95 -3.27 10.69
N TRP A 74 -17.55 -2.09 10.80
CA TRP A 74 -18.55 -1.61 9.85
C TRP A 74 -18.49 -0.09 9.73
N ASN A 75 -18.87 0.39 8.56
CA ASN A 75 -19.18 1.79 8.34
C ASN A 75 -20.68 2.03 8.54
N LEU A 76 -21.08 3.28 8.53
CA LEU A 76 -22.47 3.67 8.74
C LEU A 76 -22.96 4.54 7.60
N LYS A 77 -24.23 4.35 7.22
CA LYS A 77 -24.96 5.23 6.31
C LYS A 77 -26.20 5.78 7.01
N GLY A 78 -26.40 7.08 6.91
CA GLY A 78 -27.57 7.78 7.42
C GLY A 78 -27.57 9.22 6.94
N ASN A 79 -28.74 9.75 6.57
CA ASN A 79 -28.88 11.11 6.07
C ASN A 79 -29.04 12.12 7.23
N GLY A 80 -28.77 13.39 6.95
CA GLY A 80 -28.90 14.48 7.91
C GLY A 80 -27.63 14.70 8.75
N TYR A 81 -27.77 15.55 9.77
CA TYR A 81 -26.67 16.02 10.59
C TYR A 81 -26.53 15.24 11.89
N ASN A 82 -25.31 15.23 12.44
CA ASN A 82 -25.03 14.73 13.79
C ASN A 82 -25.49 13.28 14.05
N ARG A 83 -25.62 12.46 12.99
CA ARG A 83 -25.95 11.04 13.07
C ARG A 83 -24.82 10.28 13.76
N ARG A 84 -25.15 9.52 14.81
CA ARG A 84 -24.18 8.73 15.57
C ARG A 84 -24.76 7.40 16.05
N GLN A 85 -23.89 6.43 16.26
CA GLN A 85 -24.24 5.17 16.89
C GLN A 85 -24.20 5.34 18.42
N THR A 86 -25.19 4.79 19.12
CA THR A 86 -25.23 4.75 20.60
C THR A 86 -25.17 3.33 21.14
N ALA A 87 -25.51 2.33 20.33
CA ALA A 87 -25.39 0.93 20.65
C ALA A 87 -25.30 0.08 19.38
N TYR A 88 -24.84 -1.16 19.51
CA TYR A 88 -24.86 -2.17 18.46
C TYR A 88 -25.32 -3.54 18.98
N ARG A 89 -25.68 -4.43 18.07
CA ARG A 89 -25.87 -5.87 18.32
C ARG A 89 -25.35 -6.65 17.11
N ILE A 90 -24.50 -7.63 17.36
CA ILE A 90 -23.90 -8.52 16.37
C ILE A 90 -24.51 -9.91 16.55
N LEU A 91 -24.86 -10.55 15.45
CA LEU A 91 -25.18 -11.97 15.39
C LEU A 91 -24.16 -12.67 14.49
N VAL A 92 -23.65 -13.81 14.95
CA VAL A 92 -22.73 -14.67 14.20
C VAL A 92 -23.27 -16.09 14.20
N SER A 93 -23.22 -16.74 13.04
CA SER A 93 -23.78 -18.07 12.83
C SER A 93 -22.97 -18.93 11.87
N THR A 94 -23.14 -20.25 12.00
CA THR A 94 -22.66 -21.24 11.02
C THR A 94 -23.52 -21.30 9.75
N SER A 95 -24.68 -20.63 9.70
CA SER A 95 -25.62 -20.67 8.58
C SER A 95 -26.26 -19.29 8.32
N ALA A 96 -26.45 -18.96 7.04
CA ALA A 96 -27.16 -17.74 6.65
C ALA A 96 -28.64 -17.81 7.03
N GLU A 97 -29.26 -18.98 6.90
CA GLU A 97 -30.68 -19.25 7.21
C GLU A 97 -31.00 -19.01 8.69
N LEU A 98 -30.09 -19.33 9.60
CA LEU A 98 -30.23 -19.00 11.02
C LEU A 98 -30.22 -17.49 11.26
N LEU A 99 -29.34 -16.75 10.56
CA LEU A 99 -29.32 -15.30 10.65
C LEU A 99 -30.55 -14.65 10.03
N GLU A 100 -31.16 -15.21 8.98
CA GLU A 100 -32.44 -14.73 8.47
C GLU A 100 -33.56 -14.80 9.52
N GLN A 101 -33.45 -15.73 10.47
CA GLN A 101 -34.33 -15.87 11.64
C GLN A 101 -33.86 -15.10 12.88
N ASP A 102 -32.87 -14.19 12.74
CA ASP A 102 -32.25 -13.44 13.84
C ASP A 102 -31.64 -14.33 14.95
N LYS A 103 -31.11 -15.51 14.58
CA LYS A 103 -30.44 -16.44 15.52
C LYS A 103 -28.94 -16.51 15.24
N GLY A 104 -28.13 -16.16 16.24
CA GLY A 104 -26.68 -16.37 16.23
C GLY A 104 -26.28 -17.55 17.10
N ASP A 105 -26.14 -18.75 16.53
CA ASP A 105 -25.76 -19.97 17.25
C ASP A 105 -24.32 -19.94 17.78
N LEU A 106 -23.45 -19.14 17.14
CA LEU A 106 -22.07 -18.91 17.57
C LEU A 106 -21.95 -17.71 18.52
N TRP A 107 -22.60 -16.60 18.18
CA TRP A 107 -22.57 -15.40 19.00
C TRP A 107 -23.82 -14.54 18.82
N ASP A 108 -24.32 -14.03 19.93
CA ASP A 108 -25.23 -12.91 19.98
C ASP A 108 -24.69 -11.94 21.04
N SER A 109 -24.22 -10.77 20.63
CA SER A 109 -23.64 -9.82 21.56
C SER A 109 -24.68 -9.21 22.52
N GLY A 110 -25.97 -9.39 22.25
CA GLY A 110 -27.01 -8.55 22.83
C GLY A 110 -26.83 -7.08 22.43
N ARG A 111 -27.59 -6.18 23.05
CA ARG A 111 -27.43 -4.73 22.84
C ARG A 111 -26.25 -4.23 23.69
N ILE A 112 -25.16 -3.87 23.04
CA ILE A 112 -23.99 -3.24 23.69
C ILE A 112 -24.07 -1.73 23.53
N ALA A 113 -24.08 -1.00 24.64
CA ALA A 113 -24.09 0.47 24.65
C ALA A 113 -22.67 1.00 24.36
N SER A 114 -22.37 1.20 23.08
CA SER A 114 -21.07 1.66 22.59
C SER A 114 -21.18 2.35 21.23
N ASP A 115 -20.33 3.37 21.02
CA ASP A 115 -20.12 4.04 19.74
C ASP A 115 -19.01 3.39 18.89
N GLN A 116 -18.36 2.33 19.39
CA GLN A 116 -17.33 1.61 18.67
C GLN A 116 -17.93 0.89 17.45
N MET A 117 -17.23 0.98 16.32
CA MET A 117 -17.63 0.33 15.05
C MET A 117 -16.44 -0.26 14.28
N ILE A 118 -15.25 -0.22 14.88
CA ILE A 118 -13.99 -0.68 14.30
C ILE A 118 -13.34 -1.62 15.31
N GLY A 119 -12.83 -2.74 14.84
CA GLY A 119 -11.97 -3.62 15.62
C GLY A 119 -12.69 -4.34 16.77
N ILE A 120 -13.97 -4.67 16.62
CA ILE A 120 -14.73 -5.34 17.69
C ILE A 120 -14.39 -6.82 17.67
N GLU A 121 -13.65 -7.26 18.68
CA GLU A 121 -13.26 -8.66 18.84
C GLU A 121 -14.50 -9.55 18.99
N TYR A 122 -14.50 -10.65 18.23
CA TYR A 122 -15.45 -11.72 18.39
C TYR A 122 -15.37 -12.32 19.80
N ALA A 123 -16.51 -12.35 20.50
CA ALA A 123 -16.60 -12.82 21.89
C ALA A 123 -17.62 -13.98 22.05
N GLY A 124 -17.81 -14.77 20.98
CA GLY A 124 -18.72 -15.90 20.96
C GLY A 124 -18.06 -17.24 21.32
N LYS A 125 -18.72 -18.33 20.92
CA LYS A 125 -18.19 -19.70 21.05
C LYS A 125 -16.94 -19.90 20.19
N PRO A 126 -16.04 -20.83 20.53
CA PRO A 126 -14.89 -21.16 19.68
C PRO A 126 -15.29 -21.41 18.22
N LEU A 127 -14.56 -20.79 17.29
CA LEU A 127 -14.81 -20.94 15.86
C LEU A 127 -14.24 -22.27 15.34
N PRO A 128 -14.94 -22.98 14.44
CA PRO A 128 -14.37 -24.13 13.75
C PRO A 128 -13.43 -23.70 12.62
N SER A 129 -12.37 -24.46 12.38
CA SER A 129 -11.48 -24.27 11.23
C SER A 129 -12.16 -24.62 9.91
N SER A 130 -11.61 -24.08 8.81
CA SER A 130 -12.01 -24.41 7.43
C SER A 130 -13.52 -24.29 7.19
N THR A 131 -14.17 -23.29 7.79
CA THR A 131 -15.63 -23.15 7.81
C THR A 131 -16.03 -21.73 7.42
N ARG A 132 -17.11 -21.62 6.63
CA ARG A 132 -17.75 -20.32 6.36
C ARG A 132 -18.58 -19.90 7.56
N ILE A 133 -18.26 -18.73 8.10
CA ILE A 133 -18.96 -18.10 9.21
C ILE A 133 -19.73 -16.90 8.67
N PHE A 134 -21.00 -16.79 9.05
CA PHE A 134 -21.87 -15.70 8.64
C PHE A 134 -22.10 -14.74 9.81
N TRP A 135 -22.26 -13.45 9.52
CA TRP A 135 -22.58 -12.47 10.54
C TRP A 135 -23.39 -11.30 9.99
N LYS A 136 -24.08 -10.61 10.90
CA LYS A 136 -24.74 -9.35 10.62
C LYS A 136 -24.77 -8.47 11.86
N VAL A 137 -24.91 -7.17 11.65
CA VAL A 137 -24.94 -6.18 12.73
C VAL A 137 -26.11 -5.23 12.55
N ARG A 138 -26.70 -4.76 13.65
CA ARG A 138 -27.60 -3.61 13.68
C ARG A 138 -27.14 -2.60 14.72
N VAL A 139 -27.57 -1.35 14.56
CA VAL A 139 -27.13 -0.23 15.41
C VAL A 139 -28.32 0.59 15.89
N TRP A 140 -28.13 1.35 16.97
CA TRP A 140 -29.08 2.33 17.48
C TRP A 140 -28.57 3.74 17.23
N ASP A 141 -29.46 4.61 16.78
CA ASP A 141 -29.15 6.01 16.48
C ASP A 141 -29.05 6.89 17.75
N GLU A 142 -28.80 8.18 17.54
CA GLU A 142 -28.72 9.19 18.60
C GLU A 142 -30.00 9.38 19.41
N LYS A 143 -31.15 8.94 18.89
CA LYS A 143 -32.47 8.99 19.55
C LYS A 143 -32.84 7.65 20.21
N GLY A 144 -31.90 6.70 20.24
CA GLY A 144 -32.13 5.36 20.79
C GLY A 144 -33.06 4.50 19.94
N ARG A 145 -33.26 4.84 18.66
CA ARG A 145 -34.07 4.04 17.73
C ARG A 145 -33.21 2.97 17.07
N PRO A 146 -33.64 1.69 17.05
CA PRO A 146 -32.91 0.65 16.33
C PRO A 146 -33.04 0.87 14.81
N GLY A 147 -31.90 0.81 14.11
CA GLY A 147 -31.84 0.70 12.66
C GLY A 147 -32.07 -0.74 12.17
N PRO A 148 -32.18 -0.95 10.85
CA PRO A 148 -32.28 -2.29 10.28
C PRO A 148 -30.98 -3.09 10.51
N TRP A 149 -31.08 -4.42 10.39
CA TRP A 149 -29.90 -5.26 10.22
C TRP A 149 -29.15 -4.90 8.94
N SER A 150 -27.83 -5.05 8.97
CA SER A 150 -27.01 -5.08 7.77
C SER A 150 -27.40 -6.26 6.86
N PRO A 151 -27.00 -6.24 5.58
CA PRO A 151 -26.85 -7.48 4.83
C PRO A 151 -26.00 -8.50 5.61
N ILE A 152 -26.28 -9.78 5.41
CA ILE A 152 -25.42 -10.85 5.94
C ILE A 152 -24.09 -10.78 5.21
N ALA A 153 -23.01 -10.70 5.96
CA ALA A 153 -21.64 -10.83 5.48
C ALA A 153 -21.07 -12.17 5.96
N SER A 154 -19.93 -12.58 5.41
CA SER A 154 -19.26 -13.80 5.86
C SER A 154 -17.75 -13.64 5.98
N TRP A 155 -17.09 -14.65 6.53
CA TRP A 155 -15.67 -14.93 6.34
C TRP A 155 -15.45 -16.44 6.34
N VAL A 156 -14.32 -16.92 5.83
CA VAL A 156 -13.93 -18.32 5.95
C VAL A 156 -12.75 -18.43 6.90
N THR A 157 -12.88 -19.27 7.93
CA THR A 157 -11.77 -19.55 8.84
C THR A 157 -10.67 -20.33 8.14
N GLY A 158 -9.43 -20.01 8.49
CA GLY A 158 -8.26 -20.81 8.14
C GLY A 158 -8.18 -22.08 8.99
N LEU A 159 -6.97 -22.62 9.11
CA LEU A 159 -6.62 -23.54 10.18
C LEU A 159 -6.22 -22.73 11.42
N LEU A 160 -6.92 -22.93 12.54
CA LEU A 160 -6.80 -22.09 13.74
C LEU A 160 -5.70 -22.56 14.70
N SER A 161 -5.19 -23.79 14.51
CA SER A 161 -4.02 -24.31 15.21
C SER A 161 -3.03 -24.95 14.23
N ASP A 162 -1.72 -24.76 14.50
CA ASP A 162 -0.64 -25.41 13.76
C ASP A 162 -0.79 -26.94 13.75
N SER A 163 -1.38 -27.54 14.80
CA SER A 163 -1.60 -28.98 14.91
C SER A 163 -2.70 -29.55 13.99
N GLU A 164 -3.50 -28.70 13.36
CA GLU A 164 -4.57 -29.13 12.45
C GLU A 164 -4.08 -29.42 11.02
N TRP A 165 -2.85 -29.04 10.70
CA TRP A 165 -2.18 -29.49 9.49
C TRP A 165 -1.86 -30.98 9.60
N LYS A 166 -2.53 -31.78 8.79
CA LYS A 166 -2.29 -33.22 8.59
C LYS A 166 -1.46 -33.49 7.33
N ALA A 167 -1.46 -32.53 6.40
CA ALA A 167 -0.70 -32.58 5.18
C ALA A 167 0.81 -32.46 5.42
N LYS A 168 1.59 -33.02 4.49
CA LYS A 168 3.06 -32.95 4.51
C LYS A 168 3.55 -32.01 3.42
N TRP A 169 4.69 -31.36 3.65
CA TRP A 169 5.41 -30.70 2.57
C TRP A 169 5.90 -31.73 1.56
N ILE A 170 5.57 -31.54 0.29
CA ILE A 170 5.94 -32.44 -0.81
C ILE A 170 6.62 -31.68 -1.96
N GLY A 171 7.51 -32.36 -2.67
CA GLY A 171 8.08 -31.88 -3.93
C GLY A 171 8.61 -33.06 -4.75
N ILE A 172 9.61 -32.81 -5.60
CA ILE A 172 10.25 -33.86 -6.42
C ILE A 172 11.70 -34.06 -6.00
N SER A 173 12.23 -35.27 -6.21
CA SER A 173 13.62 -35.60 -5.89
C SER A 173 14.65 -34.76 -6.67
N ASN A 174 14.31 -34.24 -7.85
CA ASN A 174 15.14 -33.30 -8.57
C ASN A 174 15.02 -31.88 -7.98
N ALA A 175 15.78 -31.63 -6.92
CA ALA A 175 15.82 -30.33 -6.25
C ALA A 175 16.29 -29.16 -7.15
N ASN A 176 16.90 -29.46 -8.32
CA ASN A 176 17.44 -28.45 -9.21
C ASN A 176 16.46 -27.92 -10.27
N ALA A 177 15.29 -28.55 -10.45
CA ALA A 177 14.30 -28.12 -11.41
C ALA A 177 13.92 -26.63 -11.22
N ALA A 178 13.79 -25.88 -12.33
CA ALA A 178 13.45 -24.46 -12.29
C ALA A 178 11.99 -24.23 -11.84
N THR A 179 11.11 -25.12 -12.29
CA THR A 179 9.72 -25.22 -11.84
C THR A 179 9.32 -26.69 -11.69
N VAL A 180 8.27 -26.95 -10.90
CA VAL A 180 7.78 -28.30 -10.60
C VAL A 180 6.28 -28.36 -10.84
N LEU A 181 5.82 -29.42 -11.50
CA LEU A 181 4.42 -29.81 -11.54
C LEU A 181 4.17 -30.88 -10.47
N LEU A 182 3.11 -30.73 -9.68
CA LEU A 182 2.63 -31.72 -8.72
C LEU A 182 1.15 -31.99 -9.00
N ARG A 183 0.73 -33.26 -8.99
CA ARG A 183 -0.68 -33.64 -9.19
C ARG A 183 -1.10 -34.75 -8.23
N ASN A 184 -2.40 -34.78 -7.92
CA ASN A 184 -3.04 -35.91 -7.24
C ASN A 184 -4.49 -36.07 -7.69
N GLU A 185 -4.87 -37.31 -8.02
CA GLU A 185 -6.27 -37.67 -8.23
C GLU A 185 -6.89 -38.16 -6.92
N PHE A 186 -8.16 -37.86 -6.70
CA PHE A 186 -8.91 -38.28 -5.51
C PHE A 186 -10.39 -38.43 -5.84
N ALA A 187 -11.10 -39.26 -5.08
CA ALA A 187 -12.53 -39.47 -5.24
C ALA A 187 -13.32 -38.50 -4.36
N VAL A 188 -14.47 -38.05 -4.87
CA VAL A 188 -15.43 -37.20 -4.17
C VAL A 188 -16.81 -37.85 -4.26
N TRP A 189 -17.52 -37.91 -3.14
CA TRP A 189 -18.87 -38.49 -3.09
C TRP A 189 -19.93 -37.49 -3.59
N PRO A 190 -21.13 -37.94 -3.99
CA PRO A 190 -22.25 -37.05 -4.22
C PRO A 190 -22.63 -36.24 -2.97
N GLY A 191 -23.20 -35.05 -3.16
CA GLY A 191 -23.75 -34.26 -2.05
C GLY A 191 -22.74 -33.40 -1.29
N VAL A 192 -21.67 -32.92 -1.94
CA VAL A 192 -20.76 -31.92 -1.37
C VAL A 192 -21.55 -30.67 -0.95
N LYS A 193 -21.42 -30.28 0.30
CA LYS A 193 -22.03 -29.08 0.89
C LYS A 193 -21.04 -27.93 1.02
N LEU A 194 -19.78 -28.23 1.34
CA LEU A 194 -18.72 -27.24 1.51
C LEU A 194 -17.37 -27.90 1.24
N ALA A 195 -16.50 -27.25 0.47
CA ALA A 195 -15.14 -27.69 0.24
C ALA A 195 -14.15 -26.52 0.37
N ILE A 196 -13.29 -26.55 1.39
CA ILE A 196 -12.29 -25.51 1.66
C ILE A 196 -10.89 -26.06 1.47
N LEU A 197 -10.13 -25.46 0.55
CA LEU A 197 -8.75 -25.83 0.22
C LEU A 197 -7.77 -24.82 0.81
N HIS A 198 -6.80 -25.31 1.59
CA HIS A 198 -5.65 -24.56 2.05
C HIS A 198 -4.40 -25.01 1.30
N VAL A 199 -3.59 -24.07 0.82
CA VAL A 199 -2.38 -24.37 0.05
C VAL A 199 -1.27 -23.37 0.29
N SER A 200 -0.04 -23.87 0.41
CA SER A 200 1.17 -23.06 0.31
C SER A 200 2.16 -23.73 -0.63
N GLY A 201 2.53 -23.03 -1.71
CA GLY A 201 3.68 -23.38 -2.55
C GLY A 201 4.82 -22.42 -2.26
N LEU A 202 5.94 -22.93 -1.75
CA LEU A 202 7.04 -22.09 -1.30
C LEU A 202 7.80 -21.49 -2.48
N GLY A 203 7.94 -20.16 -2.43
CA GLY A 203 8.31 -19.36 -3.59
C GLY A 203 7.04 -18.79 -4.18
N GLN A 204 6.55 -19.41 -5.26
CA GLN A 204 5.32 -19.03 -5.93
C GLN A 204 4.59 -20.25 -6.47
N PHE A 205 3.26 -20.18 -6.62
CA PHE A 205 2.51 -21.24 -7.27
C PHE A 205 1.30 -20.78 -8.10
N GLU A 206 0.86 -21.66 -9.00
CA GLU A 206 -0.46 -21.63 -9.63
C GLU A 206 -1.20 -22.93 -9.28
N LEU A 207 -2.44 -22.80 -8.79
CA LEU A 207 -3.30 -23.92 -8.40
C LEU A 207 -4.32 -24.21 -9.50
N MET A 208 -4.43 -25.49 -9.84
CA MET A 208 -5.39 -26.05 -10.78
C MET A 208 -6.30 -27.05 -10.05
N LEU A 209 -7.59 -27.04 -10.40
CA LEU A 209 -8.58 -28.03 -9.98
C LEU A 209 -9.42 -28.41 -11.19
N ASN A 210 -9.41 -29.69 -11.57
CA ASN A 210 -10.18 -30.23 -12.69
C ASN A 210 -9.98 -29.46 -14.02
N GLY A 211 -8.74 -29.10 -14.34
CA GLY A 211 -8.37 -28.35 -15.54
C GLY A 211 -8.68 -26.86 -15.51
N ARG A 212 -9.08 -26.31 -14.35
CA ARG A 212 -9.38 -24.89 -14.16
C ARG A 212 -8.40 -24.28 -13.15
N ARG A 213 -7.88 -23.08 -13.46
CA ARG A 213 -7.11 -22.30 -12.50
C ARG A 213 -8.02 -21.83 -11.37
N VAL A 214 -7.57 -22.01 -10.13
CA VAL A 214 -8.30 -21.60 -8.92
C VAL A 214 -7.87 -20.18 -8.54
N GLY A 215 -8.85 -19.28 -8.41
CA GLY A 215 -8.62 -17.88 -8.05
C GLY A 215 -8.01 -17.03 -9.16
N GLU A 216 -7.97 -15.72 -8.90
CA GLU A 216 -7.43 -14.72 -9.84
C GLU A 216 -6.00 -14.28 -9.48
N ALA A 217 -5.62 -14.41 -8.21
CA ALA A 217 -4.36 -13.93 -7.67
C ALA A 217 -3.15 -14.63 -8.29
N ILE A 218 -2.09 -13.85 -8.55
CA ILE A 218 -0.83 -14.31 -9.14
C ILE A 218 0.29 -14.13 -8.14
N LEU A 219 1.43 -14.79 -8.36
CA LEU A 219 2.61 -14.70 -7.49
C LEU A 219 2.33 -15.06 -6.02
N MET A 220 1.28 -15.85 -5.77
CA MET A 220 0.90 -16.38 -4.46
C MET A 220 1.98 -17.30 -3.87
N PRO A 221 2.12 -17.40 -2.54
CA PRO A 221 1.29 -16.76 -1.50
C PRO A 221 1.83 -15.38 -1.04
N GLY A 222 2.84 -14.85 -1.74
CA GLY A 222 3.58 -13.65 -1.31
C GLY A 222 4.91 -14.00 -0.65
N TRP A 223 5.62 -12.97 -0.20
CA TRP A 223 7.02 -13.05 0.21
C TRP A 223 7.17 -12.76 1.69
N THR A 224 7.80 -13.68 2.42
CA THR A 224 8.12 -13.58 3.85
C THR A 224 9.53 -14.09 4.10
N LYS A 225 10.00 -14.01 5.35
CA LYS A 225 11.18 -14.74 5.79
C LYS A 225 10.78 -16.20 6.05
N TYR A 226 10.94 -17.06 5.05
CA TYR A 226 10.31 -18.39 5.01
C TYR A 226 10.73 -19.35 6.14
N ASP A 227 11.86 -19.11 6.80
CA ASP A 227 12.30 -19.87 7.99
C ASP A 227 11.64 -19.39 9.31
N GLN A 228 10.83 -18.32 9.26
CA GLN A 228 10.02 -17.81 10.38
C GLN A 228 8.53 -17.91 10.09
N THR A 229 8.10 -17.49 8.90
CA THR A 229 6.69 -17.45 8.48
C THR A 229 6.54 -17.94 7.04
N CYS A 230 5.61 -18.86 6.81
CA CYS A 230 5.18 -19.34 5.50
C CYS A 230 3.72 -18.96 5.27
N LEU A 231 3.42 -18.17 4.24
CA LEU A 231 2.04 -17.81 3.93
C LEU A 231 1.30 -18.98 3.25
N TYR A 232 0.02 -19.17 3.56
CA TYR A 232 -0.87 -20.07 2.83
C TYR A 232 -2.13 -19.33 2.34
N GLU A 233 -2.65 -19.78 1.21
CA GLU A 233 -3.90 -19.29 0.63
C GLU A 233 -5.06 -20.23 0.96
N THR A 234 -6.26 -19.68 1.04
CA THR A 234 -7.50 -20.44 1.28
C THR A 234 -8.50 -20.17 0.18
N PHE A 235 -9.13 -21.22 -0.32
CA PHE A 235 -10.13 -21.15 -1.38
C PHE A 235 -11.38 -21.94 -0.99
N ASP A 236 -12.55 -21.36 -1.27
CA ASP A 236 -13.78 -22.12 -1.38
C ASP A 236 -13.82 -22.75 -2.77
N VAL A 237 -13.76 -24.08 -2.83
CA VAL A 237 -13.73 -24.86 -4.07
C VAL A 237 -14.96 -25.75 -4.21
N THR A 238 -16.02 -25.47 -3.44
CA THR A 238 -17.26 -26.26 -3.39
C THR A 238 -17.82 -26.52 -4.78
N ASP A 239 -17.99 -25.47 -5.58
CA ASP A 239 -18.57 -25.54 -6.92
C ASP A 239 -17.61 -26.05 -8.02
N LEU A 240 -16.35 -26.33 -7.64
CA LEU A 240 -15.33 -26.83 -8.56
C LEU A 240 -15.16 -28.35 -8.48
N LEU A 241 -15.72 -28.99 -7.46
CA LEU A 241 -15.70 -30.44 -7.30
C LEU A 241 -16.90 -31.10 -7.99
N THR A 242 -16.68 -32.30 -8.51
CA THR A 242 -17.73 -33.14 -9.11
C THR A 242 -17.73 -34.52 -8.47
N PRO A 243 -18.87 -35.21 -8.33
CA PRO A 243 -18.87 -36.60 -7.87
C PRO A 243 -17.99 -37.49 -8.76
N GLY A 244 -17.22 -38.39 -8.15
CA GLY A 244 -16.22 -39.23 -8.82
C GLY A 244 -14.81 -38.66 -8.73
N THR A 245 -13.99 -38.90 -9.75
CA THR A 245 -12.56 -38.54 -9.76
C THR A 245 -12.36 -37.05 -10.01
N ASN A 246 -11.58 -36.42 -9.14
CA ASN A 246 -11.14 -35.03 -9.23
C ASN A 246 -9.61 -34.96 -9.18
N VAL A 247 -9.04 -33.86 -9.67
CA VAL A 247 -7.58 -33.64 -9.70
C VAL A 247 -7.22 -32.27 -9.16
N ILE A 248 -6.32 -32.24 -8.17
CA ILE A 248 -5.59 -31.03 -7.78
C ILE A 248 -4.24 -31.05 -8.50
N GLY A 249 -3.88 -29.92 -9.11
CA GLY A 249 -2.58 -29.68 -9.73
C GLY A 249 -1.92 -28.41 -9.21
N LEU A 250 -0.60 -28.43 -9.07
CA LEU A 250 0.22 -27.26 -8.76
C LEU A 250 1.36 -27.09 -9.75
N LEU A 251 1.57 -25.86 -10.21
CA LEU A 251 2.82 -25.42 -10.83
C LEU A 251 3.57 -24.56 -9.81
N LEU A 252 4.79 -24.97 -9.42
CA LEU A 252 5.64 -24.28 -8.45
C LEU A 252 6.77 -23.50 -9.13
N GLY A 253 7.05 -22.29 -8.65
CA GLY A 253 8.14 -21.42 -9.06
C GLY A 253 8.95 -20.89 -7.88
N GLY A 254 10.19 -20.44 -8.13
CA GLY A 254 11.15 -20.12 -7.08
C GLY A 254 10.90 -18.85 -6.27
N GLY A 255 10.29 -17.81 -6.87
CA GLY A 255 10.11 -16.51 -6.21
C GLY A 255 11.36 -16.02 -5.47
N PHE A 256 11.17 -15.45 -4.27
CA PHE A 256 12.27 -15.14 -3.33
C PHE A 256 12.70 -16.32 -2.46
N TYR A 257 11.95 -17.43 -2.49
CA TYR A 257 12.27 -18.64 -1.74
C TYR A 257 13.53 -19.34 -2.28
N ARG A 258 13.72 -19.30 -3.60
CA ARG A 258 14.87 -19.92 -4.27
C ARG A 258 15.33 -19.10 -5.48
N ILE A 259 16.47 -18.44 -5.33
CA ILE A 259 17.11 -17.60 -6.35
C ILE A 259 18.44 -18.22 -6.79
N THR A 260 18.44 -18.82 -7.97
CA THR A 260 19.60 -19.50 -8.55
C THR A 260 20.52 -18.57 -9.36
N GLY A 261 19.99 -17.45 -9.86
CA GLY A 261 20.72 -16.48 -10.68
C GLY A 261 20.62 -16.77 -12.19
N GLY A 262 21.77 -16.91 -12.88
CA GLY A 262 21.85 -17.21 -14.32
C GLY A 262 21.96 -15.98 -15.23
N ARG A 263 21.00 -15.05 -15.15
CA ARG A 263 21.01 -13.80 -15.95
C ARG A 263 21.38 -12.60 -15.10
N TYR A 264 20.46 -12.20 -14.25
CA TYR A 264 20.60 -11.12 -13.30
C TYR A 264 20.00 -11.56 -11.97
N ALA A 265 20.65 -11.18 -10.88
CA ALA A 265 20.12 -11.31 -9.53
C ALA A 265 20.87 -10.37 -8.60
N LYS A 266 20.17 -9.75 -7.65
CA LYS A 266 20.81 -8.96 -6.59
C LYS A 266 21.49 -9.83 -5.54
N PHE A 267 20.99 -11.04 -5.34
CA PHE A 267 21.61 -12.06 -4.50
C PHE A 267 21.26 -13.46 -5.03
N LYS A 268 21.96 -14.47 -4.51
CA LYS A 268 21.64 -15.88 -4.72
C LYS A 268 21.42 -16.51 -3.36
N GLY A 269 20.42 -17.37 -3.23
CA GLY A 269 20.04 -17.97 -1.96
C GLY A 269 18.87 -18.92 -2.12
N SER A 270 18.67 -19.79 -1.13
CA SER A 270 17.57 -20.74 -1.10
C SER A 270 17.19 -21.07 0.34
N PHE A 271 15.89 -21.12 0.62
CA PHE A 271 15.34 -21.64 1.87
C PHE A 271 15.01 -23.14 1.78
N GLY A 272 15.21 -23.76 0.62
CA GLY A 272 15.05 -25.19 0.39
C GLY A 272 14.64 -25.53 -1.06
N PRO A 273 14.32 -26.80 -1.37
CA PRO A 273 13.81 -27.22 -2.67
C PRO A 273 12.37 -26.73 -2.89
N LEU A 274 11.93 -26.62 -4.14
CA LEU A 274 10.53 -26.27 -4.44
C LEU A 274 9.60 -27.34 -3.87
N GLN A 275 8.69 -26.90 -3.01
CA GLN A 275 7.80 -27.78 -2.26
C GLN A 275 6.48 -27.07 -1.97
N ALA A 276 5.44 -27.87 -1.73
CA ALA A 276 4.12 -27.38 -1.39
C ALA A 276 3.47 -28.23 -0.29
N ILE A 277 2.51 -27.63 0.40
CA ILE A 277 1.59 -28.30 1.32
C ILE A 277 0.16 -27.97 0.89
N VAL A 278 -0.70 -28.98 0.85
CA VAL A 278 -2.09 -28.87 0.39
C VAL A 278 -2.99 -29.65 1.34
N GLN A 279 -4.06 -29.02 1.83
CA GLN A 279 -5.09 -29.68 2.62
C GLN A 279 -6.48 -29.20 2.20
N LEU A 280 -7.29 -30.11 1.69
CA LEU A 280 -8.67 -29.87 1.27
C LEU A 280 -9.61 -30.57 2.25
N HIS A 281 -10.53 -29.81 2.85
CA HIS A 281 -11.62 -30.34 3.67
C HIS A 281 -12.91 -30.32 2.87
N ILE A 282 -13.61 -31.45 2.83
CA ILE A 282 -14.89 -31.62 2.12
C ILE A 282 -15.93 -32.07 3.13
N ARG A 283 -17.06 -31.37 3.21
CA ARG A 283 -18.21 -31.74 4.03
C ARG A 283 -19.38 -32.09 3.13
N TYR A 284 -20.05 -33.19 3.42
CA TYR A 284 -21.19 -33.68 2.65
C TYR A 284 -22.52 -33.40 3.36
N ALA A 285 -23.62 -33.50 2.61
CA ALA A 285 -24.96 -33.21 3.11
C ALA A 285 -25.44 -34.18 4.20
N ASP A 286 -24.89 -35.40 4.25
CA ASP A 286 -25.16 -36.42 5.27
C ASP A 286 -24.32 -36.24 6.56
N GLY A 287 -23.41 -35.26 6.59
CA GLY A 287 -22.52 -34.97 7.71
C GLY A 287 -21.17 -35.68 7.65
N HIS A 288 -20.90 -36.50 6.63
CA HIS A 288 -19.56 -37.06 6.39
C HIS A 288 -18.55 -35.95 6.06
N GLU A 289 -17.27 -36.15 6.43
CA GLU A 289 -16.17 -35.25 6.08
C GLU A 289 -14.96 -36.02 5.54
N ASP A 290 -14.41 -35.55 4.41
CA ASP A 290 -13.13 -36.01 3.87
C ASP A 290 -12.04 -34.94 4.05
N VAL A 291 -10.81 -35.37 4.32
CA VAL A 291 -9.63 -34.50 4.32
C VAL A 291 -8.59 -35.05 3.35
N ILE A 292 -8.41 -34.38 2.22
CA ILE A 292 -7.43 -34.74 1.20
C ILE A 292 -6.14 -33.96 1.46
N CYS A 293 -5.03 -34.66 1.63
CA CYS A 293 -3.75 -34.09 2.04
C CYS A 293 -2.65 -34.29 0.98
N SER A 294 -1.69 -33.37 0.94
CA SER A 294 -0.42 -33.61 0.28
C SER A 294 0.40 -34.66 1.03
N THR A 295 0.72 -35.75 0.34
CA THR A 295 1.47 -36.92 0.86
C THR A 295 2.34 -37.51 -0.26
N GLU A 296 3.07 -38.57 0.05
CA GLU A 296 3.89 -39.32 -0.90
C GLU A 296 3.10 -39.94 -2.08
N ASN A 297 1.76 -40.01 -1.99
CA ASN A 297 0.90 -40.52 -3.06
C ASN A 297 0.76 -39.55 -4.24
N TRP A 298 1.12 -38.28 -4.04
CA TRP A 298 1.17 -37.30 -5.13
C TRP A 298 2.25 -37.70 -6.14
N LYS A 299 2.09 -37.26 -7.38
CA LYS A 299 3.15 -37.41 -8.41
C LYS A 299 3.64 -36.06 -8.86
N GLY A 300 4.88 -36.00 -9.32
CA GLY A 300 5.47 -34.78 -9.84
C GLY A 300 6.55 -34.98 -10.90
N CYS A 301 6.78 -33.90 -11.65
CA CYS A 301 7.81 -33.81 -12.68
C CYS A 301 8.29 -32.35 -12.83
N PRO A 302 9.42 -32.10 -13.53
CA PRO A 302 9.81 -30.74 -13.91
C PRO A 302 8.74 -30.05 -14.78
N GLY A 303 8.52 -28.76 -14.56
CA GLY A 303 7.54 -27.98 -15.32
C GLY A 303 8.05 -27.45 -16.67
N PRO A 304 7.17 -26.84 -17.49
CA PRO A 304 7.51 -26.30 -18.81
C PRO A 304 8.38 -25.05 -18.75
N ILE A 305 8.49 -24.42 -17.56
CA ILE A 305 9.35 -23.27 -17.34
C ILE A 305 10.75 -23.77 -16.97
N THR A 306 11.68 -23.65 -17.91
CA THR A 306 13.04 -24.19 -17.83
C THR A 306 14.04 -23.22 -17.17
N PHE A 307 13.70 -21.94 -17.11
CA PHE A 307 14.39 -20.92 -16.32
C PHE A 307 13.35 -20.07 -15.58
N SER A 308 13.53 -19.87 -14.27
CA SER A 308 12.65 -19.04 -13.45
C SER A 308 13.48 -18.27 -12.43
N CYS A 309 13.47 -16.95 -12.50
CA CYS A 309 14.16 -16.08 -11.56
C CYS A 309 13.40 -14.76 -11.41
N VAL A 310 13.05 -14.39 -10.18
CA VAL A 310 12.31 -13.14 -9.89
C VAL A 310 13.03 -11.89 -10.41
N TYR A 311 14.35 -11.96 -10.59
CA TYR A 311 15.19 -10.91 -11.17
C TYR A 311 15.45 -11.08 -12.67
N GLY A 312 15.80 -12.31 -13.05
CA GLY A 312 16.45 -12.59 -14.32
C GLY A 312 15.51 -12.96 -15.44
N GLY A 313 14.27 -13.35 -15.18
CA GLY A 313 13.36 -13.76 -16.25
C GLY A 313 12.66 -15.09 -16.08
N GLU A 314 11.97 -15.48 -17.14
CA GLU A 314 11.29 -16.77 -17.28
C GLU A 314 11.49 -17.31 -18.70
N ASP A 315 11.85 -18.58 -18.84
CA ASP A 315 11.86 -19.28 -20.13
C ASP A 315 10.82 -20.38 -20.10
N TYR A 316 9.90 -20.35 -21.07
CA TYR A 316 8.82 -21.32 -21.20
C TYR A 316 9.00 -22.11 -22.50
N ASP A 317 9.12 -23.43 -22.40
CA ASP A 317 9.13 -24.33 -23.54
C ASP A 317 7.77 -25.02 -23.69
N ALA A 318 6.97 -24.56 -24.66
CA ALA A 318 5.63 -25.08 -24.88
C ALA A 318 5.63 -26.55 -25.29
N ARG A 319 6.74 -27.09 -25.80
CA ARG A 319 6.86 -28.52 -26.16
C ARG A 319 6.87 -29.41 -24.92
N LEU A 320 7.27 -28.88 -23.77
CA LEU A 320 7.36 -29.62 -22.50
C LEU A 320 6.05 -29.62 -21.69
N TYR A 321 5.04 -28.83 -22.07
CA TYR A 321 3.78 -28.76 -21.32
C TYR A 321 2.94 -30.06 -21.46
N PRO A 322 2.69 -30.81 -20.38
CA PRO A 322 1.93 -32.04 -20.45
C PRO A 322 0.43 -31.74 -20.55
N ARG A 323 -0.17 -31.80 -21.76
CA ARG A 323 -1.57 -31.39 -21.97
C ARG A 323 -2.53 -32.27 -21.17
N GLY A 324 -3.44 -31.64 -20.42
CA GLY A 324 -4.46 -32.33 -19.63
C GLY A 324 -3.96 -32.94 -18.31
N TRP A 325 -2.71 -32.70 -17.91
CA TRP A 325 -2.13 -33.20 -16.65
C TRP A 325 -2.95 -32.85 -15.39
N ASP A 326 -3.69 -31.75 -15.46
CA ASP A 326 -4.54 -31.17 -14.43
C ASP A 326 -6.01 -31.64 -14.53
N LYS A 327 -6.31 -32.63 -15.38
CA LYS A 327 -7.64 -33.24 -15.55
C LYS A 327 -7.65 -34.70 -15.07
N PRO A 328 -8.82 -35.21 -14.65
CA PRO A 328 -8.99 -36.64 -14.35
C PRO A 328 -8.65 -37.55 -15.53
N GLY A 329 -8.06 -38.71 -15.25
CA GLY A 329 -7.80 -39.75 -16.26
C GLY A 329 -6.56 -39.50 -17.12
N TYR A 330 -5.71 -38.55 -16.74
CA TYR A 330 -4.42 -38.33 -17.38
C TYR A 330 -3.43 -39.45 -17.03
N ASP A 331 -2.74 -40.00 -18.05
CA ASP A 331 -1.69 -41.00 -17.84
C ASP A 331 -0.41 -40.36 -17.28
N ASP A 332 -0.25 -40.47 -15.96
CA ASP A 332 0.91 -40.03 -15.21
C ASP A 332 1.86 -41.17 -14.83
N SER A 333 1.82 -42.29 -15.55
CA SER A 333 2.72 -43.45 -15.31
C SER A 333 4.21 -43.10 -15.42
N ALA A 334 4.55 -42.11 -16.27
CA ALA A 334 5.92 -41.60 -16.41
C ALA A 334 6.33 -40.61 -15.30
N TRP A 335 5.39 -40.14 -14.47
CA TRP A 335 5.69 -39.21 -13.38
C TRP A 335 6.17 -39.98 -12.15
N LYS A 336 7.08 -39.36 -11.38
CA LYS A 336 7.61 -39.98 -10.16
C LYS A 336 6.73 -39.62 -8.98
N GLN A 337 6.68 -40.49 -7.98
CA GLN A 337 6.09 -40.16 -6.69
C GLN A 337 6.77 -38.94 -6.08
N ALA A 338 5.98 -38.11 -5.42
CA ALA A 338 6.46 -36.97 -4.67
C ALA A 338 7.27 -37.43 -3.46
N VAL A 339 8.28 -36.64 -3.10
CA VAL A 339 9.07 -36.86 -1.87
C VAL A 339 8.59 -35.89 -0.80
N THR A 340 8.67 -36.30 0.46
CA THR A 340 8.33 -35.45 1.60
C THR A 340 9.53 -34.68 2.12
N TYR A 341 9.26 -33.48 2.61
CA TYR A 341 10.23 -32.57 3.21
C TYR A 341 9.77 -32.14 4.60
N LEU A 342 10.69 -31.63 5.42
CA LEU A 342 10.36 -31.04 6.72
C LEU A 342 9.77 -29.62 6.61
N GLY A 343 9.87 -28.97 5.44
CA GLY A 343 9.61 -27.55 5.27
C GLY A 343 10.79 -26.67 5.72
N PRO A 344 10.68 -25.34 5.56
CA PRO A 344 11.76 -24.38 5.83
C PRO A 344 11.89 -23.97 7.31
N GLY A 345 11.01 -24.46 8.19
CA GLY A 345 11.00 -24.13 9.63
C GLY A 345 10.02 -23.01 10.02
N GLY A 346 9.54 -22.21 9.06
CA GLY A 346 8.57 -21.15 9.33
C GLY A 346 7.15 -21.66 9.62
N LYS A 347 6.39 -20.89 10.41
CA LYS A 347 5.01 -21.21 10.76
C LYS A 347 4.05 -20.88 9.62
N LEU A 348 3.07 -21.74 9.38
CA LEU A 348 2.03 -21.48 8.37
C LEU A 348 1.06 -20.41 8.88
N ARG A 349 0.88 -19.33 8.12
CA ARG A 349 -0.04 -18.23 8.44
C ARG A 349 -0.87 -17.84 7.22
N GLY A 350 -2.13 -17.51 7.46
CA GLY A 350 -3.11 -17.16 6.44
C GLY A 350 -3.34 -15.65 6.38
N HIS A 351 -4.61 -15.26 6.45
CA HIS A 351 -5.06 -13.86 6.31
C HIS A 351 -4.42 -12.90 7.31
N SER A 352 -4.14 -13.33 8.54
CA SER A 352 -3.58 -12.47 9.60
C SER A 352 -2.18 -11.91 9.30
N ALA A 353 -1.44 -12.58 8.42
CA ALA A 353 -0.06 -12.22 8.08
C ALA A 353 0.11 -11.83 6.60
N SER A 354 -0.91 -11.97 5.77
CA SER A 354 -0.80 -11.73 4.33
C SER A 354 -1.22 -10.31 3.93
N ALA A 355 -0.49 -9.77 2.95
CA ALA A 355 -0.90 -8.58 2.22
C ALA A 355 -2.09 -8.89 1.29
N PRO A 356 -2.84 -7.88 0.79
CA PRO A 356 -3.83 -8.10 -0.26
C PRO A 356 -3.17 -8.74 -1.49
N PRO A 357 -3.87 -9.67 -2.17
CA PRO A 357 -3.29 -10.50 -3.22
C PRO A 357 -2.79 -9.65 -4.39
N ILE A 358 -1.78 -10.14 -5.11
CA ILE A 358 -1.32 -9.52 -6.35
C ILE A 358 -2.24 -9.98 -7.49
N LYS A 359 -2.72 -9.05 -8.30
CA LYS A 359 -3.58 -9.33 -9.46
C LYS A 359 -3.04 -8.65 -10.72
N VAL A 360 -3.50 -9.13 -11.87
CA VAL A 360 -3.49 -8.31 -13.09
C VAL A 360 -4.62 -7.29 -12.95
N VAL A 361 -4.25 -6.01 -12.87
CA VAL A 361 -5.20 -4.92 -12.59
C VAL A 361 -5.63 -4.18 -13.86
N GLU A 362 -4.74 -4.08 -14.83
CA GLU A 362 -4.94 -3.38 -16.10
C GLU A 362 -4.17 -4.09 -17.21
N ILE A 363 -4.62 -3.93 -18.45
CA ILE A 363 -3.99 -4.50 -19.64
C ILE A 363 -3.67 -3.37 -20.61
N PHE A 364 -2.38 -3.18 -20.89
CA PHE A 364 -1.90 -2.21 -21.87
C PHE A 364 -1.58 -2.89 -23.20
N ARG A 365 -2.13 -2.32 -24.26
CA ARG A 365 -1.71 -2.58 -25.63
C ARG A 365 -0.63 -1.57 -26.01
N PRO A 366 0.33 -1.94 -26.87
CA PRO A 366 1.37 -1.01 -27.30
C PRO A 366 0.74 0.20 -27.97
N VAL A 367 1.17 1.40 -27.58
CA VAL A 367 0.79 2.66 -28.25
C VAL A 367 1.62 2.88 -29.51
N ALA A 368 2.79 2.24 -29.60
CA ALA A 368 3.64 2.24 -30.79
C ALA A 368 4.49 0.96 -30.88
N VAL A 369 4.82 0.55 -32.10
CA VAL A 369 5.77 -0.52 -32.39
C VAL A 369 6.78 -0.02 -33.42
N LYS A 370 8.07 -0.12 -33.10
CA LYS A 370 9.17 0.26 -33.98
C LYS A 370 9.97 -0.96 -34.39
N TYR A 371 9.95 -1.29 -35.67
CA TYR A 371 10.80 -2.35 -36.24
C TYR A 371 12.21 -1.82 -36.44
N ILE A 372 13.18 -2.44 -35.77
CA ILE A 372 14.59 -2.03 -35.79
C ILE A 372 15.38 -2.87 -36.80
N GLN A 373 15.08 -4.17 -36.84
CA GLN A 373 15.63 -5.14 -37.80
C GLN A 373 14.50 -6.11 -38.20
N THR A 374 14.73 -6.93 -39.23
CA THR A 374 13.74 -7.94 -39.68
C THR A 374 13.24 -8.82 -38.52
N ASN A 375 14.11 -9.18 -37.59
CA ASN A 375 13.79 -10.03 -36.44
C ASN A 375 13.70 -9.29 -35.10
N VAL A 376 13.80 -7.94 -35.07
CA VAL A 376 13.80 -7.13 -33.84
C VAL A 376 12.83 -5.97 -33.92
N ALA A 377 11.94 -5.85 -32.94
CA ALA A 377 11.03 -4.71 -32.78
C ALA A 377 10.98 -4.23 -31.33
N VAL A 378 10.71 -2.95 -31.09
CA VAL A 378 10.50 -2.38 -29.76
C VAL A 378 9.06 -1.89 -29.64
N TYR A 379 8.37 -2.36 -28.60
CA TYR A 379 7.01 -2.03 -28.25
C TYR A 379 7.04 -0.97 -27.15
N ASP A 380 6.35 0.17 -27.36
CA ASP A 380 6.13 1.20 -26.32
C ASP A 380 4.70 1.05 -25.79
N PHE A 381 4.56 0.83 -24.48
CA PHE A 381 3.26 0.75 -23.80
C PHE A 381 2.78 2.10 -23.26
N GLY A 382 3.56 3.17 -23.43
CA GLY A 382 3.19 4.55 -23.06
C GLY A 382 3.32 4.86 -21.57
N GLN A 383 3.42 3.85 -20.71
CA GLN A 383 3.46 3.99 -19.25
C GLN A 383 4.51 3.05 -18.65
N ASN A 384 5.39 3.57 -17.78
CA ASN A 384 6.30 2.74 -16.97
C ASN A 384 5.53 2.15 -15.79
N ALA A 385 5.40 0.83 -15.73
CA ALA A 385 4.67 0.11 -14.69
C ALA A 385 5.34 -1.24 -14.35
N SER A 386 4.94 -1.86 -13.23
CA SER A 386 5.23 -3.29 -12.99
C SER A 386 4.37 -4.15 -13.92
N ILE A 387 5.01 -4.84 -14.85
CA ILE A 387 4.30 -5.62 -15.88
C ILE A 387 4.71 -7.09 -15.92
N MET A 388 3.77 -7.93 -16.35
CA MET A 388 4.00 -9.21 -17.00
C MET A 388 3.60 -9.11 -18.47
N VAL A 389 3.89 -10.14 -19.28
CA VAL A 389 3.54 -10.16 -20.70
C VAL A 389 2.52 -11.25 -21.02
N ARG A 390 1.64 -10.94 -21.97
CA ARG A 390 0.83 -11.93 -22.69
C ARG A 390 1.13 -11.85 -24.18
N LEU A 391 1.64 -12.94 -24.73
CA LEU A 391 2.03 -13.10 -26.12
C LEU A 391 1.02 -13.99 -26.85
N VAL A 392 0.59 -13.55 -28.02
CA VAL A 392 -0.07 -14.41 -29.02
C VAL A 392 0.86 -14.51 -30.21
N CYS A 393 1.17 -15.74 -30.64
CA CYS A 393 2.15 -15.98 -31.70
C CYS A 393 1.83 -17.24 -32.51
N GLU A 394 2.47 -17.35 -33.67
CA GLU A 394 2.36 -18.45 -34.62
C GLU A 394 3.74 -18.71 -35.24
N GLY A 395 4.06 -19.94 -35.60
CA GLY A 395 5.31 -20.24 -36.29
C GLY A 395 5.81 -21.67 -36.10
N PRO A 396 6.97 -22.02 -36.68
CA PRO A 396 7.48 -23.39 -36.65
C PRO A 396 7.80 -23.89 -35.23
N PRO A 397 7.62 -25.20 -34.94
CA PRO A 397 8.01 -25.82 -33.67
C PRO A 397 9.47 -25.51 -33.32
N GLY A 398 9.75 -25.20 -32.05
CA GLY A 398 11.11 -24.91 -31.58
C GLY A 398 11.62 -23.49 -31.87
N SER A 399 10.89 -22.70 -32.66
CA SER A 399 11.17 -21.27 -32.83
C SER A 399 10.99 -20.53 -31.51
N LYS A 400 11.67 -19.39 -31.34
CA LYS A 400 11.67 -18.64 -30.08
C LYS A 400 11.30 -17.17 -30.26
N ILE A 401 10.58 -16.65 -29.27
CA ILE A 401 10.31 -15.22 -29.11
C ILE A 401 10.84 -14.78 -27.75
N ARG A 402 11.80 -13.86 -27.75
CA ARG A 402 12.37 -13.25 -26.54
C ARG A 402 11.84 -11.84 -26.36
N MET A 403 11.41 -11.50 -25.16
CA MET A 403 10.82 -10.22 -24.77
C MET A 403 11.65 -9.59 -23.65
N ILE A 404 12.43 -8.56 -23.98
CA ILE A 404 13.38 -7.89 -23.10
C ILE A 404 12.74 -6.59 -22.59
N PRO A 405 12.34 -6.51 -21.30
CA PRO A 405 11.75 -5.30 -20.74
C PRO A 405 12.79 -4.18 -20.54
N ALA A 406 12.36 -2.92 -20.56
CA ALA A 406 13.16 -1.78 -20.12
C ALA A 406 12.29 -0.58 -19.75
N GLU A 407 12.86 0.30 -18.92
CA GLU A 407 12.25 1.58 -18.58
C GLU A 407 12.52 2.65 -19.64
N LEU A 408 13.63 2.51 -20.38
CA LEU A 408 14.15 3.50 -21.32
C LEU A 408 14.50 2.87 -22.68
N VAL A 409 14.71 3.73 -23.67
CA VAL A 409 15.22 3.38 -25.01
C VAL A 409 16.43 4.26 -25.34
N SER A 410 17.39 3.71 -26.06
CA SER A 410 18.56 4.44 -26.55
C SER A 410 18.25 5.22 -27.83
N THR A 411 19.15 6.13 -28.23
CA THR A 411 18.99 6.99 -29.42
C THR A 411 18.85 6.21 -30.73
N ASN A 412 19.44 5.01 -30.81
CA ASN A 412 19.28 4.10 -31.96
C ASN A 412 17.95 3.30 -31.94
N GLY A 413 17.11 3.48 -30.91
CA GLY A 413 15.78 2.87 -30.80
C GLY A 413 15.73 1.49 -30.14
N PHE A 414 16.86 0.89 -29.74
CA PHE A 414 16.87 -0.31 -28.91
C PHE A 414 16.49 0.01 -27.45
N VAL A 415 16.16 -1.00 -26.66
CA VAL A 415 15.93 -0.80 -25.22
C VAL A 415 17.23 -0.46 -24.47
N ASP A 416 17.16 0.47 -23.51
CA ASP A 416 18.26 0.81 -22.61
C ASP A 416 18.01 0.26 -21.20
N ARG A 417 18.94 -0.57 -20.72
CA ARG A 417 18.89 -1.24 -19.40
C ARG A 417 19.93 -0.68 -18.43
N THR A 418 20.45 0.51 -18.69
CA THR A 418 21.37 1.23 -17.81
C THR A 418 20.79 1.43 -16.40
N SER A 419 19.48 1.69 -16.25
CA SER A 419 18.82 1.81 -14.93
C SER A 419 18.83 0.50 -14.10
N CYS A 420 19.14 -0.64 -14.72
CA CYS A 420 19.35 -1.93 -14.06
C CYS A 420 20.84 -2.24 -13.80
N GLY A 421 21.74 -1.27 -13.95
CA GLY A 421 23.19 -1.53 -14.00
C GLY A 421 23.58 -2.46 -15.16
N ARG A 422 22.82 -2.42 -16.27
CA ARG A 422 22.95 -3.31 -17.44
C ARG A 422 22.67 -4.80 -17.16
N GLY A 423 22.02 -5.12 -16.05
CA GLY A 423 21.57 -6.47 -15.73
C GLY A 423 20.68 -7.07 -16.82
N LYS A 424 20.86 -8.36 -17.14
CA LYS A 424 20.09 -9.09 -18.15
C LYS A 424 18.78 -9.64 -17.59
N ALA A 425 17.64 -9.35 -18.22
CA ALA A 425 16.37 -10.00 -17.89
C ALA A 425 15.44 -10.07 -19.10
N TRP A 426 14.64 -11.13 -19.23
CA TRP A 426 13.65 -11.30 -20.30
C TRP A 426 12.67 -12.45 -20.02
N TRP A 427 11.54 -12.42 -20.74
CA TRP A 427 10.73 -13.61 -20.98
C TRP A 427 11.16 -14.27 -22.31
N GLU A 428 11.23 -15.59 -22.38
CA GLU A 428 11.46 -16.33 -23.64
C GLU A 428 10.39 -17.42 -23.80
N TYR A 429 9.74 -17.45 -24.96
CA TYR A 429 8.76 -18.47 -25.30
C TYR A 429 9.27 -19.33 -26.47
N THR A 430 9.33 -20.64 -26.30
CA THR A 430 9.62 -21.61 -27.36
C THR A 430 8.33 -22.24 -27.84
N LEU A 431 8.02 -22.08 -29.13
CA LEU A 431 6.77 -22.50 -29.75
C LEU A 431 6.69 -24.03 -29.87
N ARG A 432 5.47 -24.57 -29.79
CA ARG A 432 5.21 -25.98 -30.10
C ARG A 432 4.92 -26.21 -31.58
N GLY A 433 4.49 -25.19 -32.33
CA GLY A 433 4.20 -25.26 -33.76
C GLY A 433 2.77 -25.69 -34.10
N GLU A 434 1.80 -25.46 -33.22
CA GLU A 434 0.42 -25.94 -33.40
C GLU A 434 -0.57 -24.80 -33.73
N GLY A 435 -0.23 -23.99 -34.73
CA GLY A 435 -1.02 -22.83 -35.13
C GLY A 435 -0.88 -21.66 -34.16
N ARG A 436 -2.00 -21.06 -33.75
CA ARG A 436 -2.01 -19.90 -32.86
C ARG A 436 -1.83 -20.31 -31.40
N GLU A 437 -0.72 -19.89 -30.82
CA GLU A 437 -0.33 -20.15 -29.44
C GLU A 437 -0.47 -18.89 -28.57
N THR A 438 -0.89 -19.08 -27.31
CA THR A 438 -0.97 -18.01 -26.31
C THR A 438 -0.09 -18.35 -25.12
N TYR A 439 0.80 -17.43 -24.76
CA TYR A 439 1.65 -17.49 -23.58
C TYR A 439 1.35 -16.33 -22.66
N THR A 440 1.14 -16.62 -21.37
CA THR A 440 1.05 -15.63 -20.31
C THR A 440 2.11 -15.96 -19.28
N ALA A 441 2.97 -14.99 -18.97
CA ALA A 441 4.03 -15.15 -17.97
C ALA A 441 3.46 -15.53 -16.59
N LYS A 442 4.21 -16.32 -15.81
CA LYS A 442 3.73 -16.90 -14.55
C LYS A 442 4.42 -16.34 -13.31
N PHE A 443 5.75 -16.38 -13.26
CA PHE A 443 6.53 -16.13 -12.04
C PHE A 443 7.55 -14.99 -12.17
N PHE A 444 7.52 -14.25 -13.28
CA PHE A 444 8.39 -13.10 -13.51
C PHE A 444 7.60 -11.85 -13.94
N TYR A 445 7.76 -10.78 -13.16
CA TYR A 445 7.31 -9.42 -13.48
C TYR A 445 8.53 -8.49 -13.58
N HIS A 446 8.40 -7.34 -14.24
CA HIS A 446 9.47 -6.35 -14.31
C HIS A 446 8.90 -4.93 -14.47
N GLY A 447 9.57 -3.93 -13.90
CA GLY A 447 9.30 -2.51 -14.19
C GLY A 447 9.66 -2.15 -15.61
N ALA A 448 8.70 -1.78 -16.45
CA ALA A 448 8.98 -1.42 -17.83
C ALA A 448 7.91 -0.51 -18.43
N ARG A 449 8.35 0.30 -19.39
CA ARG A 449 7.51 0.97 -20.39
C ARG A 449 7.68 0.33 -21.78
N TYR A 450 8.89 -0.16 -22.06
CA TYR A 450 9.27 -0.69 -23.36
C TYR A 450 9.57 -2.18 -23.27
N VAL A 451 9.26 -2.90 -24.35
CA VAL A 451 9.66 -4.31 -24.51
C VAL A 451 10.28 -4.49 -25.89
N GLN A 452 11.55 -4.89 -25.94
CA GLN A 452 12.19 -5.33 -27.17
C GLN A 452 11.85 -6.80 -27.43
N VAL A 453 11.35 -7.10 -28.61
CA VAL A 453 11.01 -8.44 -29.05
C VAL A 453 12.00 -8.90 -30.11
N GLU A 454 12.65 -10.01 -29.84
CA GLU A 454 13.58 -10.69 -30.74
C GLU A 454 13.01 -12.05 -31.14
N ARG A 455 13.04 -12.34 -32.44
CA ARG A 455 12.47 -13.55 -33.02
C ARG A 455 13.59 -14.43 -33.57
N TYR A 456 13.52 -15.73 -33.28
CA TYR A 456 14.53 -16.71 -33.67
C TYR A 456 13.83 -17.90 -34.31
N SER A 457 14.34 -18.35 -35.47
CA SER A 457 13.89 -19.59 -36.09
C SER A 457 14.43 -20.81 -35.32
N ALA A 458 13.76 -21.95 -35.46
CA ALA A 458 14.31 -23.22 -34.99
C ALA A 458 15.55 -23.61 -35.83
N PRO A 459 16.50 -24.40 -35.33
CA PRO A 459 17.68 -24.83 -36.09
C PRO A 459 17.36 -25.49 -37.44
N GLU A 460 16.19 -26.11 -37.56
CA GLU A 460 15.73 -26.87 -38.72
C GLU A 460 15.05 -25.99 -39.79
N THR A 461 14.88 -24.69 -39.55
CA THR A 461 14.22 -23.75 -40.48
C THR A 461 14.82 -22.34 -40.43
N SER A 462 14.68 -21.59 -41.52
CA SER A 462 14.99 -20.15 -41.55
C SER A 462 13.76 -19.28 -41.30
N GLU A 463 12.56 -19.88 -41.20
CA GLU A 463 11.32 -19.18 -40.96
C GLU A 463 11.25 -18.64 -39.52
N LEU A 464 11.03 -17.33 -39.39
CA LEU A 464 10.86 -16.67 -38.10
C LEU A 464 9.42 -16.82 -37.60
N PRO A 465 9.22 -17.01 -36.29
CA PRO A 465 7.87 -16.97 -35.72
C PRO A 465 7.28 -15.57 -35.88
N THR A 466 5.95 -15.48 -35.93
CA THR A 466 5.19 -14.24 -36.02
C THR A 466 4.58 -13.89 -34.67
N VAL A 467 4.72 -12.62 -34.27
CA VAL A 467 4.03 -12.06 -33.11
C VAL A 467 2.70 -11.50 -33.61
N VAL A 468 1.59 -12.09 -33.15
CA VAL A 468 0.23 -11.64 -33.49
C VAL A 468 -0.18 -10.49 -32.58
N SER A 469 0.08 -10.61 -31.28
CA SER A 469 -0.12 -9.52 -30.31
C SER A 469 0.78 -9.69 -29.09
N LEU A 470 1.15 -8.56 -28.48
CA LEU A 470 1.86 -8.50 -27.22
C LEU A 470 1.16 -7.49 -26.31
N ASP A 471 0.63 -7.96 -25.19
CA ASP A 471 0.04 -7.12 -24.15
C ASP A 471 0.99 -7.03 -22.94
N ALA A 472 1.04 -5.85 -22.32
CA ALA A 472 1.61 -5.68 -20.99
C ALA A 472 0.50 -5.78 -19.95
N LEU A 473 0.60 -6.78 -19.08
CA LEU A 473 -0.32 -7.00 -17.96
C LEU A 473 0.22 -6.23 -16.76
N VAL A 474 -0.43 -5.14 -16.36
CA VAL A 474 -0.04 -4.38 -15.18
C VAL A 474 -0.37 -5.20 -13.94
N VAL A 475 0.63 -5.45 -13.08
CA VAL A 475 0.50 -6.33 -11.92
C VAL A 475 0.91 -5.61 -10.64
N HIS A 476 0.03 -5.61 -9.64
CA HIS A 476 0.34 -5.17 -8.29
C HIS A 476 -0.72 -5.67 -7.29
N SER A 477 -0.52 -5.37 -6.00
CA SER A 477 -1.48 -5.67 -4.94
C SER A 477 -2.88 -5.12 -5.26
N ALA A 478 -3.91 -5.89 -4.93
CA ALA A 478 -5.31 -5.52 -5.08
C ALA A 478 -5.82 -4.53 -4.01
N ALA A 479 -4.92 -3.84 -3.30
CA ALA A 479 -5.26 -2.78 -2.36
C ALA A 479 -6.21 -1.74 -3.01
N GLU A 480 -7.35 -1.47 -2.35
CA GLU A 480 -8.38 -0.59 -2.90
C GLU A 480 -7.88 0.86 -2.95
N PRO A 481 -8.14 1.62 -4.03
CA PRO A 481 -8.01 3.07 -4.00
C PRO A 481 -8.98 3.71 -2.99
N VAL A 482 -8.48 4.47 -2.03
CA VAL A 482 -9.32 5.15 -1.01
C VAL A 482 -9.29 6.66 -1.11
N GLY A 483 -8.33 7.22 -1.84
CA GLY A 483 -8.17 8.65 -2.06
C GLY A 483 -8.56 9.10 -3.45
N ASP A 484 -9.12 10.30 -3.52
CA ASP A 484 -9.14 11.07 -4.76
C ASP A 484 -8.80 12.54 -4.49
N PHE A 485 -8.00 13.11 -5.38
CA PHE A 485 -7.51 14.48 -5.28
C PHE A 485 -7.37 15.08 -6.67
N ALA A 486 -7.80 16.34 -6.78
CA ALA A 486 -7.58 17.19 -7.94
C ALA A 486 -7.51 18.65 -7.51
N CYS A 487 -6.80 19.49 -8.28
CA CYS A 487 -6.83 20.93 -8.09
C CYS A 487 -6.74 21.68 -9.43
N SER A 488 -6.94 22.99 -9.36
CA SER A 488 -6.79 23.93 -10.48
C SER A 488 -5.39 23.96 -11.12
N ASN A 489 -4.36 23.41 -10.47
CA ASN A 489 -3.01 23.33 -11.01
C ASN A 489 -2.78 21.96 -11.69
N GLU A 490 -2.74 21.98 -13.03
CA GLU A 490 -2.55 20.78 -13.84
C GLU A 490 -1.20 20.10 -13.61
N LEU A 491 -0.15 20.84 -13.27
CA LEU A 491 1.14 20.24 -12.93
C LEU A 491 0.98 19.37 -11.67
N PHE A 492 0.27 19.82 -10.64
CA PHE A 492 0.05 19.03 -9.42
C PHE A 492 -0.82 17.78 -9.68
N ASN A 493 -1.84 17.89 -10.53
CA ASN A 493 -2.60 16.71 -10.97
C ASN A 493 -1.69 15.68 -11.65
N ARG A 494 -0.76 16.13 -12.50
CA ARG A 494 0.23 15.27 -13.16
C ARG A 494 1.28 14.71 -12.20
N ILE A 495 1.72 15.49 -11.21
CA ILE A 495 2.61 15.02 -10.14
C ILE A 495 1.95 13.89 -9.35
N ARG A 496 0.66 14.04 -9.00
CA ARG A 496 -0.10 12.96 -8.36
C ARG A 496 -0.06 11.68 -9.18
N GLN A 497 -0.32 11.77 -10.50
CA GLN A 497 -0.27 10.60 -11.38
C GLN A 497 1.14 9.97 -11.44
N LEU A 498 2.19 10.79 -11.54
CA LEU A 498 3.58 10.33 -11.54
C LEU A 498 3.92 9.51 -10.30
N VAL A 499 3.58 10.03 -9.11
CA VAL A 499 3.82 9.35 -7.83
C VAL A 499 2.94 8.10 -7.70
N ARG A 500 1.65 8.20 -8.05
CA ARG A 500 0.70 7.09 -7.93
C ARG A 500 1.10 5.90 -8.78
N TRP A 501 1.63 6.10 -9.99
CA TRP A 501 2.18 5.01 -10.81
C TRP A 501 3.35 4.29 -10.15
N ALA A 502 4.23 5.03 -9.48
CA ALA A 502 5.36 4.44 -8.75
C ALA A 502 4.90 3.66 -7.51
N GLN A 503 3.96 4.21 -6.75
CA GLN A 503 3.38 3.53 -5.58
C GLN A 503 2.73 2.21 -5.99
N ARG A 504 1.88 2.23 -7.03
CA ARG A 504 1.23 1.04 -7.59
C ARG A 504 2.24 -0.02 -8.00
N SER A 505 3.26 0.39 -8.76
CA SER A 505 4.25 -0.55 -9.31
C SER A 505 5.04 -1.29 -8.23
N ASN A 506 5.12 -0.70 -7.04
CA ASN A 506 5.93 -1.17 -5.94
C ASN A 506 5.12 -1.78 -4.78
N MET A 507 3.81 -1.97 -4.95
CA MET A 507 2.99 -2.76 -4.02
C MET A 507 3.00 -4.24 -4.44
N MET A 508 4.10 -4.94 -4.19
CA MET A 508 4.33 -6.33 -4.61
C MET A 508 4.60 -7.22 -3.40
N SER A 509 3.55 -7.60 -2.66
CA SER A 509 3.61 -8.33 -1.37
C SER A 509 4.30 -7.58 -0.21
N VAL A 510 5.35 -6.82 -0.50
CA VAL A 510 5.94 -5.74 0.32
C VAL A 510 5.85 -4.43 -0.46
N PHE A 511 6.18 -3.32 0.18
CA PHE A 511 6.57 -2.11 -0.53
C PHE A 511 8.00 -2.24 -1.05
N THR A 512 8.17 -2.52 -2.35
CA THR A 512 9.50 -2.61 -2.96
C THR A 512 10.09 -1.23 -3.24
N ASP A 513 11.41 -1.08 -3.23
CA ASP A 513 12.05 0.16 -3.69
C ASP A 513 11.78 0.44 -5.17
N CYS A 514 12.06 -0.57 -6.01
CA CYS A 514 11.83 -0.52 -7.44
C CYS A 514 11.41 -1.90 -8.01
N PRO A 515 10.62 -1.93 -9.09
CA PRO A 515 10.03 -3.17 -9.61
C PRO A 515 10.89 -3.89 -10.66
N HIS A 516 12.08 -3.40 -11.00
CA HIS A 516 12.92 -3.93 -12.08
C HIS A 516 14.24 -4.56 -11.61
N ARG A 517 14.97 -3.90 -10.69
CA ARG A 517 16.33 -4.33 -10.30
C ARG A 517 16.44 -4.97 -8.91
N GLU A 518 15.83 -4.39 -7.87
CA GLU A 518 16.05 -4.80 -6.47
C GLU A 518 14.87 -5.52 -5.87
N LYS A 519 13.68 -4.93 -5.97
CA LYS A 519 12.44 -5.55 -5.53
C LYS A 519 12.47 -5.89 -4.03
N LEU A 520 13.16 -5.07 -3.23
CA LEU A 520 13.39 -5.32 -1.81
C LEU A 520 12.51 -4.43 -0.94
N GLY A 521 12.03 -4.97 0.18
CA GLY A 521 11.18 -4.27 1.14
C GLY A 521 11.96 -3.29 2.02
N TRP A 522 12.47 -2.20 1.45
CA TRP A 522 13.18 -1.16 2.19
C TRP A 522 12.23 -0.41 3.15
N LEU A 523 12.63 -0.32 4.43
CA LEU A 523 11.71 -0.01 5.53
C LEU A 523 11.32 1.47 5.69
N GLU A 524 12.19 2.40 5.32
CA GLU A 524 11.94 3.83 5.31
C GLU A 524 10.64 4.19 4.56
N GLN A 525 10.33 3.44 3.49
CA GLN A 525 9.14 3.64 2.68
C GLN A 525 7.84 3.56 3.50
N TYR A 526 7.79 2.67 4.50
CA TYR A 526 6.60 2.48 5.31
C TYR A 526 6.25 3.71 6.14
N HIS A 527 7.22 4.53 6.56
CA HIS A 527 6.96 5.70 7.41
C HIS A 527 7.15 7.05 6.70
N LEU A 528 8.05 7.15 5.72
CA LEU A 528 8.24 8.38 4.94
C LEU A 528 7.11 8.56 3.93
N ASN A 529 6.79 7.52 3.16
CA ASN A 529 5.63 7.52 2.27
C ASN A 529 4.35 7.04 2.99
N GLY A 530 4.44 6.66 4.26
CA GLY A 530 3.33 6.13 5.05
C GLY A 530 2.03 6.94 5.00
N PRO A 531 2.06 8.26 5.26
CA PRO A 531 0.87 9.11 5.14
C PRO A 531 0.36 9.23 3.69
N ALA A 532 1.26 9.41 2.72
CA ALA A 532 0.92 9.48 1.30
C ALA A 532 0.20 8.21 0.81
N LEU A 533 0.72 7.03 1.17
CA LEU A 533 0.15 5.73 0.82
C LEU A 533 -1.24 5.54 1.44
N ARG A 534 -1.43 5.91 2.71
CA ARG A 534 -2.74 5.79 3.40
C ARG A 534 -3.81 6.68 2.82
N TYR A 535 -3.46 7.86 2.28
CA TYR A 535 -4.44 8.66 1.56
C TYR A 535 -4.83 8.03 0.23
N GLU A 536 -3.90 7.40 -0.50
CA GLU A 536 -4.15 6.89 -1.85
C GLU A 536 -4.76 5.48 -1.90
N PHE A 537 -4.44 4.60 -0.95
CA PHE A 537 -4.80 3.17 -0.96
C PHE A 537 -5.17 2.61 0.43
N ASP A 538 -6.03 1.60 0.48
CA ASP A 538 -6.30 0.77 1.68
C ASP A 538 -5.10 -0.17 1.90
N VAL A 539 -4.15 0.30 2.70
CA VAL A 539 -2.84 -0.33 2.92
C VAL A 539 -2.73 -1.00 4.29
N ASP A 540 -3.81 -1.02 5.07
CA ASP A 540 -3.81 -1.53 6.45
C ASP A 540 -3.20 -2.94 6.55
N ARG A 541 -3.62 -3.84 5.67
CA ARG A 541 -3.10 -5.22 5.61
C ARG A 541 -1.62 -5.29 5.20
N ILE A 542 -1.16 -4.44 4.28
CA ILE A 542 0.26 -4.38 3.89
C ILE A 542 1.11 -3.88 5.06
N PHE A 543 0.60 -2.93 5.84
CA PHE A 543 1.28 -2.42 7.03
C PHE A 543 1.39 -3.46 8.16
N VAL A 544 0.30 -4.19 8.44
CA VAL A 544 0.34 -5.32 9.41
C VAL A 544 1.36 -6.37 8.96
N LYS A 545 1.33 -6.75 7.68
CA LYS A 545 2.28 -7.69 7.09
C LYS A 545 3.72 -7.18 7.19
N GLY A 546 3.98 -5.91 6.90
CA GLY A 546 5.29 -5.29 7.05
C GLY A 546 5.81 -5.34 8.49
N MET A 547 4.94 -5.12 9.49
CA MET A 547 5.31 -5.26 10.90
C MET A 547 5.69 -6.71 11.28
N ASN A 548 4.99 -7.70 10.72
CA ASN A 548 5.39 -9.11 10.86
C ASN A 548 6.77 -9.38 10.26
N ASP A 549 7.02 -8.91 9.02
CA ASP A 549 8.32 -9.09 8.38
C ASP A 549 9.46 -8.43 9.16
N MET A 550 9.24 -7.20 9.68
CA MET A 550 10.22 -6.49 10.50
C MET A 550 10.54 -7.27 11.78
N LYS A 551 9.51 -7.85 12.44
CA LYS A 551 9.68 -8.70 13.63
C LYS A 551 10.47 -9.97 13.29
N ASP A 552 10.13 -10.66 12.20
CA ASP A 552 10.79 -11.89 11.75
C ASP A 552 12.26 -11.63 11.33
N SER A 553 12.55 -10.40 10.89
CA SER A 553 13.88 -9.96 10.49
C SER A 553 14.70 -9.36 11.65
N GLN A 554 14.08 -9.06 12.79
CA GLN A 554 14.77 -8.49 13.94
C GLN A 554 15.79 -9.48 14.51
N LEU A 555 17.03 -9.04 14.67
CA LEU A 555 18.11 -9.87 15.19
C LEU A 555 18.02 -10.04 16.70
N THR A 556 18.79 -11.01 17.22
CA THR A 556 18.85 -11.32 18.67
C THR A 556 19.36 -10.16 19.52
N ASN A 557 20.24 -9.30 18.96
CA ASN A 557 20.71 -8.09 19.63
C ASN A 557 19.70 -6.92 19.58
N GLY A 558 18.51 -7.12 19.00
CA GLY A 558 17.47 -6.10 18.89
C GLY A 558 17.50 -5.27 17.61
N MET A 559 18.55 -5.36 16.79
CA MET A 559 18.64 -4.62 15.52
C MET A 559 17.52 -5.03 14.57
N VAL A 560 16.86 -4.03 13.99
CA VAL A 560 15.97 -4.19 12.83
C VAL A 560 16.77 -3.82 11.58
N PRO A 561 16.96 -4.74 10.61
CA PRO A 561 17.64 -4.43 9.35
C PRO A 561 16.92 -3.36 8.53
N THR A 562 17.62 -2.76 7.58
CA THR A 562 17.07 -1.76 6.62
C THR A 562 16.02 -2.34 5.66
N ILE A 563 15.92 -3.66 5.57
CA ILE A 563 15.03 -4.38 4.66
C ILE A 563 14.32 -5.49 5.43
N ALA A 564 13.01 -5.63 5.24
CA ALA A 564 12.27 -6.78 5.72
C ALA A 564 11.34 -7.33 4.63
N PRO A 565 11.37 -8.65 4.35
CA PRO A 565 12.31 -9.65 4.87
C PRO A 565 13.79 -9.40 4.50
N GLU A 566 14.73 -9.67 5.41
CA GLU A 566 16.18 -9.56 5.14
C GLU A 566 16.66 -10.73 4.27
N TYR A 567 16.40 -10.67 2.96
CA TYR A 567 16.84 -11.71 2.02
C TYR A 567 18.33 -11.64 1.67
N VAL A 568 18.88 -10.42 1.68
CA VAL A 568 20.27 -10.14 1.35
C VAL A 568 20.86 -9.25 2.43
N VAL A 569 22.08 -9.57 2.82
CA VAL A 569 22.94 -8.66 3.57
C VAL A 569 23.93 -8.10 2.57
N PHE A 570 23.80 -6.82 2.24
CA PHE A 570 24.78 -6.14 1.40
C PHE A 570 26.14 -6.14 2.10
N GLY A 571 27.24 -6.19 1.35
CA GLY A 571 28.60 -6.31 1.93
C GLY A 571 29.05 -7.76 2.18
N LYS A 572 30.29 -7.93 2.66
CA LYS A 572 30.93 -9.25 2.81
C LYS A 572 30.70 -9.89 4.18
N ASP A 573 30.54 -9.08 5.22
CA ASP A 573 30.44 -9.54 6.61
C ASP A 573 29.02 -9.33 7.15
N LYS A 574 28.34 -10.42 7.50
CA LYS A 574 27.00 -10.42 8.11
C LYS A 574 27.03 -10.12 9.61
N THR A 575 28.17 -9.78 10.18
CA THR A 575 28.31 -9.34 11.57
C THR A 575 28.75 -7.88 11.67
N ASP A 576 29.03 -7.25 10.52
CA ASP A 576 29.34 -5.83 10.44
C ASP A 576 28.06 -4.97 10.55
N PHE A 577 27.82 -4.47 11.76
CA PHE A 577 26.72 -3.55 12.05
C PHE A 577 27.04 -2.09 11.69
N SER A 578 28.25 -1.79 11.20
CA SER A 578 28.60 -0.47 10.67
C SER A 578 28.17 -0.28 9.22
N ASN A 579 27.79 -1.36 8.53
CA ASN A 579 27.32 -1.30 7.15
C ASN A 579 25.98 -0.55 7.04
N PRO A 580 25.96 0.62 6.38
CA PRO A 580 24.77 1.47 6.34
C PRO A 580 23.63 0.87 5.52
N PHE A 581 23.91 -0.02 4.54
CA PHE A 581 22.88 -0.70 3.77
C PHE A 581 22.17 -1.81 4.53
N ARG A 582 22.65 -2.16 5.73
CA ARG A 582 22.01 -3.15 6.61
C ARG A 582 21.48 -2.50 7.88
N ASN A 583 22.20 -1.52 8.41
CA ASN A 583 21.88 -0.83 9.65
C ASN A 583 21.86 0.68 9.42
N SER A 584 20.66 1.23 9.30
CA SER A 584 20.41 2.67 9.25
C SER A 584 19.25 3.00 10.18
N VAL A 585 19.43 4.02 11.01
CA VAL A 585 18.46 4.35 12.06
C VAL A 585 17.13 4.76 11.44
N GLU A 586 17.15 5.54 10.37
CA GLU A 586 15.95 6.04 9.69
C GLU A 586 15.07 4.89 9.17
N TRP A 587 15.69 3.86 8.59
CA TRP A 587 15.00 2.66 8.11
C TRP A 587 14.47 1.80 9.26
N GLY A 588 15.33 1.44 10.23
CA GLY A 588 14.92 0.58 11.35
C GLY A 588 13.87 1.25 12.25
N SER A 589 13.86 2.59 12.30
CA SER A 589 12.83 3.38 12.99
C SER A 589 11.43 3.16 12.43
N ALA A 590 11.27 2.61 11.23
CA ALA A 590 9.97 2.20 10.71
C ALA A 590 9.23 1.30 11.70
N PHE A 591 9.94 0.39 12.39
CA PHE A 591 9.35 -0.53 13.36
C PHE A 591 8.73 0.19 14.56
N ILE A 592 9.15 1.42 14.83
CA ILE A 592 8.56 2.28 15.87
C ILE A 592 7.59 3.28 15.25
N ILE A 593 7.89 3.93 14.12
CA ILE A 593 7.06 5.05 13.61
C ILE A 593 5.75 4.56 12.97
N VAL A 594 5.79 3.41 12.28
CA VAL A 594 4.64 2.87 11.54
C VAL A 594 3.43 2.60 12.44
N PRO A 595 3.57 1.94 13.60
CA PRO A 595 2.45 1.74 14.53
C PRO A 595 1.74 3.04 14.95
N TRP A 596 2.47 4.14 15.16
CA TRP A 596 1.85 5.43 15.51
C TRP A 596 1.02 5.99 14.37
N GLN A 597 1.59 5.99 13.16
CA GLN A 597 0.89 6.46 11.97
C GLN A 597 -0.37 5.61 11.73
N GLN A 598 -0.27 4.30 11.90
CA GLN A 598 -1.41 3.40 11.80
C GLN A 598 -2.48 3.74 12.84
N TYR A 599 -2.11 3.93 14.10
CA TYR A 599 -3.03 4.32 15.17
C TYR A 599 -3.73 5.65 14.87
N LEU A 600 -3.00 6.66 14.37
CA LEU A 600 -3.59 7.94 13.97
C LEU A 600 -4.64 7.79 12.86
N PHE A 601 -4.36 6.97 11.84
CA PHE A 601 -5.24 6.81 10.68
C PHE A 601 -6.39 5.83 10.88
N SER A 602 -6.22 4.80 11.71
CA SER A 602 -7.19 3.71 11.90
C SER A 602 -7.85 3.68 13.28
N GLY A 603 -7.20 4.26 14.28
CA GLY A 603 -7.57 4.09 15.70
C GLY A 603 -7.23 2.70 16.25
N ASP A 604 -6.65 1.81 15.44
CA ASP A 604 -6.23 0.47 15.85
C ASP A 604 -4.94 0.56 16.69
N MET A 605 -4.99 -0.02 17.90
CA MET A 605 -3.86 -0.07 18.81
C MET A 605 -3.11 -1.40 18.77
N SER A 606 -3.57 -2.39 17.99
CA SER A 606 -3.00 -3.74 17.99
C SER A 606 -1.49 -3.72 17.71
N LEU A 607 -1.05 -2.97 16.69
CA LEU A 607 0.37 -2.86 16.36
C LEU A 607 1.20 -2.24 17.50
N LEU A 608 0.61 -1.35 18.29
CA LEU A 608 1.27 -0.79 19.47
C LEU A 608 1.40 -1.84 20.58
N GLN A 609 0.37 -2.69 20.74
CA GLN A 609 0.29 -3.72 21.78
C GLN A 609 1.20 -4.92 21.44
N ASP A 610 1.05 -5.48 20.24
CA ASP A 610 1.64 -6.75 19.82
C ASP A 610 3.15 -6.66 19.64
N TYR A 611 3.67 -5.48 19.28
CA TYR A 611 5.09 -5.28 18.99
C TYR A 611 5.80 -4.43 20.05
N PHE A 612 5.14 -3.99 21.14
CA PHE A 612 5.75 -3.11 22.15
C PHE A 612 7.11 -3.63 22.62
N SER A 613 7.17 -4.89 23.08
CA SER A 613 8.42 -5.48 23.57
C SER A 613 9.49 -5.64 22.49
N ALA A 614 9.10 -5.83 21.23
CA ALA A 614 10.05 -5.91 20.12
C ALA A 614 10.64 -4.53 19.80
N MET A 615 9.82 -3.48 19.87
CA MET A 615 10.26 -2.09 19.76
C MET A 615 11.19 -1.69 20.91
N GLU A 616 10.95 -2.18 22.14
CA GLU A 616 11.88 -1.97 23.27
C GLU A 616 13.27 -2.53 22.96
N ARG A 617 13.37 -3.75 22.41
CA ARG A 617 14.67 -4.33 22.02
C ARG A 617 15.39 -3.48 20.96
N TYR A 618 14.65 -2.87 20.04
CA TYR A 618 15.26 -1.96 19.05
C TYR A 618 15.76 -0.66 19.71
N MET A 619 15.03 -0.11 20.68
CA MET A 619 15.51 1.03 21.48
C MET A 619 16.77 0.69 22.28
N ASP A 620 16.83 -0.52 22.87
CA ASP A 620 18.01 -0.99 23.59
C ASP A 620 19.22 -1.15 22.65
N PHE A 621 18.98 -1.67 21.44
CA PHE A 621 20.01 -1.71 20.38
C PHE A 621 20.52 -0.31 20.07
N LEU A 622 19.65 0.65 19.75
CA LEU A 622 20.06 2.03 19.46
C LEU A 622 20.83 2.64 20.65
N HIS A 623 20.37 2.41 21.88
CA HIS A 623 21.06 2.87 23.08
C HIS A 623 22.47 2.30 23.19
N SER A 624 22.65 1.01 22.90
CA SER A 624 23.96 0.34 22.93
C SER A 624 24.95 0.88 21.89
N GLN A 625 24.44 1.44 20.78
CA GLN A 625 25.26 2.02 19.72
C GLN A 625 25.53 3.52 19.93
N ALA A 626 24.84 4.16 20.88
CA ALA A 626 24.96 5.60 21.12
C ALA A 626 26.17 5.93 22.00
N THR A 627 26.98 6.90 21.56
CA THR A 627 28.02 7.51 22.40
C THR A 627 27.52 8.86 22.89
N ASN A 628 27.41 9.06 24.20
CA ASN A 628 26.85 10.28 24.81
C ASN A 628 25.47 10.67 24.22
N TYR A 629 24.62 9.66 23.94
CA TYR A 629 23.30 9.82 23.30
C TYR A 629 23.32 10.26 21.83
N ILE A 630 24.49 10.28 21.17
CA ILE A 630 24.64 10.56 19.73
C ILE A 630 24.86 9.24 18.97
N LEU A 631 24.16 9.08 17.84
CA LEU A 631 24.38 8.01 16.86
C LEU A 631 25.10 8.57 15.64
N ASP A 632 26.03 7.82 15.06
CA ASP A 632 26.79 8.21 13.85
C ASP A 632 26.96 7.06 12.84
N PHE A 633 25.86 6.41 12.48
CA PHE A 633 25.85 5.40 11.42
C PHE A 633 24.55 5.47 10.60
N GLY A 634 24.54 4.80 9.45
CA GLY A 634 23.42 4.78 8.52
C GLY A 634 23.68 5.55 7.23
N LEU A 635 22.68 5.54 6.34
CA LEU A 635 22.72 6.14 5.01
C LEU A 635 22.54 7.67 5.03
N GLY A 636 21.92 8.21 6.09
CA GLY A 636 21.58 9.63 6.20
C GLY A 636 20.52 10.07 5.18
N ASP A 637 20.54 11.35 4.80
CA ASP A 637 19.64 11.93 3.80
C ASP A 637 19.96 11.46 2.37
N TRP A 638 19.66 10.19 2.09
CA TRP A 638 19.94 9.51 0.83
C TRP A 638 19.39 10.26 -0.38
N TYR A 639 20.20 10.40 -1.43
CA TYR A 639 19.88 11.12 -2.67
C TYR A 639 19.56 12.62 -2.49
N ASP A 640 20.18 13.27 -1.50
CA ASP A 640 20.16 14.73 -1.42
C ASP A 640 20.84 15.40 -2.64
N LEU A 641 20.38 16.60 -2.98
CA LEU A 641 20.89 17.36 -4.13
C LEU A 641 22.10 18.20 -3.71
N GLY A 642 23.22 17.52 -3.53
CA GLY A 642 24.54 18.10 -3.27
C GLY A 642 25.37 18.37 -4.53
N PRO A 643 26.65 18.79 -4.36
CA PRO A 643 27.54 19.10 -5.47
C PRO A 643 28.06 17.86 -6.25
N ASN A 644 27.97 16.67 -5.67
CA ASN A 644 28.38 15.41 -6.30
C ASN A 644 27.17 14.61 -6.81
N PRO A 645 27.38 13.57 -7.65
CA PRO A 645 26.29 12.72 -8.11
C PRO A 645 25.43 12.14 -6.97
N PRO A 646 24.09 12.02 -7.16
CA PRO A 646 23.20 11.50 -6.13
C PRO A 646 23.59 10.10 -5.62
N GLY A 647 23.40 9.88 -4.32
CA GLY A 647 23.78 8.66 -3.60
C GLY A 647 23.76 8.88 -2.08
N TYR A 648 24.91 8.66 -1.42
CA TYR A 648 25.06 8.98 0.01
C TYR A 648 24.82 10.46 0.30
N ALA A 649 24.32 10.76 1.50
CA ALA A 649 24.07 12.12 1.95
C ALA A 649 25.33 13.00 1.87
N GLN A 650 25.19 14.18 1.29
CA GLN A 650 26.30 15.11 1.01
C GLN A 650 26.23 16.37 1.85
N LEU A 651 25.02 16.83 2.15
CA LEU A 651 24.76 18.11 2.80
C LEU A 651 24.49 17.91 4.29
N THR A 652 23.71 16.91 4.67
CA THR A 652 23.30 16.69 6.06
C THR A 652 24.19 15.63 6.72
N PRO A 653 24.81 15.92 7.89
CA PRO A 653 25.57 14.89 8.61
C PRO A 653 24.67 13.70 8.96
N ARG A 654 25.11 12.47 8.65
CA ARG A 654 24.34 11.25 8.98
C ARG A 654 24.07 11.13 10.49
N SER A 655 24.98 11.62 11.33
CA SER A 655 24.81 11.61 12.79
C SER A 655 23.66 12.49 13.25
N LEU A 656 23.37 13.56 12.51
CA LEU A 656 22.24 14.44 12.77
C LEU A 656 20.93 13.69 12.52
N THR A 657 20.75 13.07 11.34
CA THR A 657 19.51 12.33 11.04
C THR A 657 19.35 11.14 11.97
N ALA A 658 20.41 10.34 12.16
CA ALA A 658 20.39 9.18 13.05
C ALA A 658 19.98 9.54 14.48
N THR A 659 20.59 10.58 15.07
CA THR A 659 20.28 11.01 16.44
C THR A 659 18.88 11.64 16.54
N ALA A 660 18.45 12.36 15.51
CA ALA A 660 17.11 12.94 15.49
C ALA A 660 16.01 11.86 15.47
N PHE A 661 16.19 10.80 14.69
CA PHE A 661 15.28 9.66 14.68
C PHE A 661 15.31 8.88 16.01
N TYR A 662 16.47 8.72 16.64
CA TYR A 662 16.55 8.14 17.98
C TYR A 662 15.76 8.94 19.02
N TYR A 663 15.84 10.27 18.98
CA TYR A 663 14.99 11.13 19.81
C TYR A 663 13.50 10.93 19.50
N TYR A 664 13.13 10.90 18.21
CA TYR A 664 11.74 10.73 17.80
C TYR A 664 11.17 9.39 18.24
N ASN A 665 11.93 8.30 18.11
CA ASN A 665 11.56 6.98 18.60
C ASN A 665 11.34 6.99 20.12
N ALA A 666 12.20 7.66 20.90
CA ALA A 666 12.01 7.79 22.34
C ALA A 666 10.72 8.57 22.68
N GLN A 667 10.38 9.62 21.92
CA GLN A 667 9.12 10.34 22.09
C GLN A 667 7.91 9.44 21.78
N LEU A 668 7.95 8.69 20.68
CA LEU A 668 6.87 7.78 20.31
C LEU A 668 6.69 6.66 21.34
N MET A 669 7.77 6.01 21.79
CA MET A 669 7.70 5.00 22.85
C MET A 669 7.13 5.56 24.16
N ALA A 670 7.41 6.83 24.48
CA ALA A 670 6.78 7.51 25.60
C ALA A 670 5.26 7.70 25.39
N GLN A 671 4.82 8.06 24.18
CA GLN A 671 3.40 8.17 23.86
C GLN A 671 2.70 6.81 23.86
N TYR A 672 3.35 5.76 23.34
CA TYR A 672 2.80 4.40 23.31
C TYR A 672 2.56 3.92 24.72
N ALA A 673 3.56 4.07 25.58
CA ALA A 673 3.43 3.73 26.98
C ALA A 673 2.30 4.52 27.68
N LYS A 674 2.00 5.77 27.28
CA LYS A 674 0.84 6.50 27.82
C LYS A 674 -0.48 5.91 27.33
N VAL A 675 -0.61 5.66 26.03
CA VAL A 675 -1.81 5.08 25.42
C VAL A 675 -2.10 3.68 26.01
N LEU A 676 -1.05 2.90 26.26
CA LEU A 676 -1.13 1.56 26.86
C LEU A 676 -1.22 1.58 28.40
N GLY A 677 -1.31 2.75 29.05
CA GLY A 677 -1.40 2.86 30.51
C GLY A 677 -0.11 2.54 31.29
N GLN A 678 1.02 2.33 30.62
CA GLN A 678 2.33 2.00 31.18
C GLN A 678 3.10 3.25 31.68
N LYS A 679 2.58 3.89 32.73
CA LYS A 679 3.09 5.18 33.25
C LYS A 679 4.60 5.23 33.55
N ALA A 680 5.18 4.15 34.07
CA ALA A 680 6.61 4.10 34.39
C ALA A 680 7.49 4.16 33.14
N LYS A 681 7.16 3.35 32.12
CA LYS A 681 7.84 3.37 30.82
C LYS A 681 7.68 4.69 30.10
N ALA A 682 6.48 5.28 30.16
CA ALA A 682 6.24 6.61 29.60
C ALA A 682 7.19 7.67 30.18
N ARG A 683 7.42 7.66 31.50
CA ARG A 683 8.39 8.54 32.16
C ARG A 683 9.83 8.23 31.75
N ALA A 684 10.22 6.96 31.72
CA ALA A 684 11.58 6.54 31.35
C ALA A 684 11.95 7.00 29.92
N TYR A 685 11.08 6.74 28.95
CA TYR A 685 11.30 7.18 27.57
C TYR A 685 11.25 8.69 27.39
N SER A 686 10.39 9.40 28.14
CA SER A 686 10.39 10.88 28.15
C SER A 686 11.73 11.42 28.64
N GLN A 687 12.28 10.85 29.73
CA GLN A 687 13.59 11.24 30.26
C GLN A 687 14.74 10.92 29.32
N LEU A 688 14.69 9.77 28.63
CA LEU A 688 15.65 9.42 27.59
C LEU A 688 15.61 10.45 26.45
N GLY A 689 14.41 10.78 25.96
CA GLY A 689 14.22 11.82 24.94
C GLY A 689 14.83 13.15 25.35
N GLU A 690 14.62 13.61 26.59
CA GLU A 690 15.23 14.85 27.07
C GLU A 690 16.77 14.80 27.12
N LYS A 691 17.36 13.65 27.44
CA LYS A 691 18.82 13.45 27.40
C LYS A 691 19.35 13.53 25.96
N ILE A 692 18.69 12.84 25.02
CA ILE A 692 19.06 12.86 23.59
C ILE A 692 18.92 14.30 23.04
N LYS A 693 17.81 15.00 23.33
CA LYS A 693 17.59 16.37 22.88
C LYS A 693 18.67 17.34 23.36
N ARG A 694 19.13 17.21 24.61
CA ARG A 694 20.24 18.02 25.13
C ARG A 694 21.55 17.72 24.40
N ALA A 695 21.87 16.44 24.21
CA ALA A 695 23.07 16.03 23.48
C ALA A 695 23.03 16.52 22.02
N PHE A 696 21.90 16.34 21.34
CA PHE A 696 21.66 16.78 19.97
C PHE A 696 21.86 18.30 19.81
N ASN A 697 21.27 19.11 20.69
CA ASN A 697 21.44 20.56 20.62
C ASN A 697 22.87 21.01 20.92
N LYS A 698 23.57 20.32 21.83
CA LYS A 698 24.98 20.60 22.10
C LYS A 698 25.87 20.31 20.88
N GLU A 699 25.59 19.21 20.18
CA GLU A 699 26.40 18.75 19.06
C GLU A 699 26.10 19.52 17.77
N PHE A 700 24.82 19.75 17.47
CA PHE A 700 24.42 20.17 16.12
C PHE A 700 23.87 21.59 16.03
N PHE A 701 23.51 22.27 17.13
CA PHE A 701 23.02 23.65 17.05
C PHE A 701 24.18 24.64 17.09
N ASP A 702 24.26 25.49 16.07
CA ASP A 702 25.21 26.61 16.04
C ASP A 702 24.53 27.85 16.66
N PRO A 703 24.95 28.32 17.85
CA PRO A 703 24.34 29.48 18.49
C PRO A 703 24.66 30.81 17.80
N THR A 704 25.73 30.88 17.01
CA THR A 704 26.15 32.08 16.28
C THR A 704 25.32 32.24 15.03
N ASN A 705 25.26 31.20 14.20
CA ASN A 705 24.55 31.21 12.93
C ASN A 705 23.06 30.86 13.06
N LYS A 706 22.64 30.34 14.22
CA LYS A 706 21.26 29.93 14.55
C LYS A 706 20.67 28.91 13.58
N TRP A 707 21.46 27.91 13.21
CA TRP A 707 21.05 26.77 12.38
C TRP A 707 21.58 25.45 12.94
N TYR A 708 21.13 24.33 12.38
CA TYR A 708 21.61 23.00 12.70
C TYR A 708 22.59 22.46 11.66
N GLY A 709 23.61 21.73 12.12
CA GLY A 709 24.57 21.02 11.28
C GLY A 709 25.25 21.95 10.29
N THR A 710 25.10 21.65 9.00
CA THR A 710 25.68 22.41 7.88
C THR A 710 24.79 23.55 7.38
N GLY A 711 23.65 23.80 8.02
CA GLY A 711 22.63 24.72 7.50
C GLY A 711 21.77 24.13 6.38
N SER A 712 21.86 22.83 6.09
CA SER A 712 21.06 22.16 5.05
C SER A 712 19.55 22.22 5.35
N GLN A 713 18.74 22.15 4.28
CA GLN A 713 17.27 22.15 4.39
C GLN A 713 16.77 21.03 5.31
N THR A 714 17.31 19.81 5.14
CA THR A 714 16.99 18.64 5.97
C THR A 714 17.37 18.84 7.43
N ALA A 715 18.57 19.37 7.72
CA ALA A 715 19.02 19.61 9.09
C ALA A 715 18.08 20.56 9.84
N GLN A 716 17.62 21.62 9.18
CA GLN A 716 16.67 22.57 9.77
C GLN A 716 15.29 21.93 9.93
N ALA A 717 14.80 21.28 8.87
CA ALA A 717 13.45 20.74 8.81
C ALA A 717 13.21 19.65 9.86
N ILE A 718 14.08 18.64 9.95
CA ILE A 718 13.95 17.57 10.94
C ILE A 718 14.00 18.12 12.36
N SER A 719 14.92 19.06 12.63
CA SER A 719 15.06 19.68 13.96
C SER A 719 13.82 20.45 14.38
N LEU A 720 13.13 21.10 13.43
CA LEU A 720 11.88 21.81 13.66
C LEU A 720 10.70 20.86 13.87
N VAL A 721 10.55 19.84 13.00
CA VAL A 721 9.40 18.93 12.98
C VAL A 721 9.42 17.96 14.16
N PHE A 722 10.58 17.41 14.51
CA PHE A 722 10.68 16.52 15.68
C PHE A 722 10.61 17.28 17.00
N GLY A 723 10.71 18.62 17.00
CA GLY A 723 10.68 19.41 18.23
C GLY A 723 12.01 19.40 18.99
N LEU A 724 13.12 19.13 18.30
CA LEU A 724 14.49 19.23 18.84
C LEU A 724 14.88 20.70 19.05
N CYS A 725 14.39 21.60 18.18
CA CYS A 725 14.67 23.02 18.26
C CYS A 725 14.07 23.69 19.50
N PRO A 726 14.87 24.36 20.35
CA PRO A 726 14.38 25.12 21.50
C PRO A 726 13.36 26.18 21.07
N PRO A 727 12.25 26.38 21.82
CA PRO A 727 11.20 27.32 21.44
C PRO A 727 11.68 28.73 21.08
N ALA A 728 12.71 29.24 21.78
CA ALA A 728 13.31 30.55 21.53
C ALA A 728 14.05 30.67 20.19
N GLN A 729 14.51 29.55 19.62
CA GLN A 729 15.29 29.53 18.37
C GLN A 729 14.47 29.13 17.14
N ARG A 730 13.26 28.59 17.33
CA ARG A 730 12.41 28.07 16.25
C ARG A 730 12.20 29.08 15.12
N THR A 731 11.92 30.34 15.46
CA THR A 731 11.74 31.43 14.49
C THR A 731 12.98 31.62 13.62
N HIS A 732 14.16 31.68 14.22
CA HIS A 732 15.41 31.91 13.48
C HIS A 732 15.81 30.70 12.63
N VAL A 733 15.64 29.48 13.15
CA VAL A 733 15.93 28.25 12.41
C VAL A 733 14.99 28.11 11.20
N PHE A 734 13.70 28.45 11.37
CA PHE A 734 12.74 28.46 10.27
C PHE A 734 13.06 29.55 9.23
N GLN A 735 13.48 30.73 9.67
CA GLN A 735 13.97 31.78 8.77
C GLN A 735 15.21 31.33 8.01
N SER A 736 16.14 30.61 8.63
CA SER A 736 17.31 30.05 7.97
C SER A 736 16.93 29.08 6.85
N LEU A 737 16.00 28.15 7.12
CA LEU A 737 15.45 27.24 6.12
C LEU A 737 14.82 27.99 4.93
N THR A 738 13.93 28.93 5.21
CA THR A 738 13.20 29.66 4.16
C THR A 738 14.11 30.60 3.36
N ASN A 739 15.08 31.25 4.00
CA ASN A 739 16.08 32.06 3.31
C ASN A 739 16.98 31.23 2.39
N ASP A 740 17.38 30.01 2.79
CA ASP A 740 18.14 29.12 1.91
C ASP A 740 17.33 28.73 0.67
N ILE A 741 16.06 28.35 0.84
CA ILE A 741 15.14 28.02 -0.26
C ILE A 741 15.04 29.19 -1.24
N VAL A 742 14.77 30.41 -0.74
CA VAL A 742 14.66 31.62 -1.57
C VAL A 742 15.97 31.94 -2.28
N ARG A 743 17.10 31.90 -1.56
CA ARG A 743 18.45 32.16 -2.11
C ARG A 743 18.80 31.21 -3.26
N ARG A 744 18.32 29.95 -3.21
CA ARG A 744 18.51 28.96 -4.27
C ARG A 744 17.48 29.06 -5.40
N GLY A 745 16.65 30.11 -5.40
CA GLY A 745 15.58 30.28 -6.36
C GLY A 745 14.51 29.20 -6.24
N PHE A 746 14.15 28.79 -5.02
CA PHE A 746 13.18 27.73 -4.73
C PHE A 746 13.62 26.32 -5.15
N ALA A 747 14.92 26.03 -5.13
CA ALA A 747 15.41 24.65 -5.32
C ALA A 747 15.31 23.84 -4.02
N ASN A 748 14.80 22.61 -4.13
CA ASN A 748 14.93 21.59 -3.08
C ASN A 748 16.38 21.11 -3.01
N THR A 749 16.89 20.83 -1.80
CA THR A 749 18.12 20.08 -1.61
C THR A 749 17.94 18.77 -0.85
N ALA A 750 16.77 18.52 -0.26
CA ALA A 750 16.52 17.36 0.57
C ALA A 750 16.46 16.06 -0.24
N GLY A 751 17.01 15.00 0.34
CA GLY A 751 16.90 13.63 -0.16
C GLY A 751 15.65 12.92 0.37
N ASP A 752 15.67 11.59 0.33
CA ASP A 752 14.57 10.72 0.72
C ASP A 752 14.11 10.96 2.18
N ILE A 753 15.07 11.03 3.10
CA ILE A 753 14.77 11.22 4.52
C ILE A 753 14.23 12.63 4.77
N GLY A 754 14.92 13.64 4.27
CA GLY A 754 14.66 15.03 4.62
C GLY A 754 13.44 15.63 3.96
N TYR A 755 13.08 15.17 2.76
CA TYR A 755 12.09 15.85 1.92
C TYR A 755 10.70 15.90 2.58
N ARG A 756 10.23 14.78 3.15
CA ARG A 756 8.96 14.77 3.91
C ARG A 756 8.96 15.83 5.02
N PHE A 757 10.04 15.92 5.78
CA PHE A 757 10.11 16.84 6.91
C PHE A 757 10.27 18.28 6.45
N MET A 758 10.89 18.54 5.29
CA MET A 758 10.88 19.87 4.68
C MET A 758 9.45 20.29 4.35
N LEU A 759 8.64 19.41 3.74
CA LEU A 759 7.22 19.69 3.48
C LEU A 759 6.46 20.01 4.77
N ARG A 760 6.62 19.17 5.81
CA ARG A 760 5.99 19.41 7.12
C ARG A 760 6.47 20.70 7.76
N ALA A 761 7.77 20.96 7.79
CA ALA A 761 8.33 22.17 8.38
C ALA A 761 7.76 23.44 7.73
N LEU A 762 7.61 23.46 6.41
CA LEU A 762 7.02 24.58 5.70
C LEU A 762 5.51 24.70 5.96
N ALA A 763 4.76 23.60 5.80
CA ALA A 763 3.30 23.61 5.96
C ALA A 763 2.87 23.93 7.40
N ASP A 764 3.47 23.29 8.40
CA ASP A 764 3.15 23.48 9.82
C ASP A 764 3.47 24.88 10.35
N ASN A 765 4.37 25.60 9.67
CA ASN A 765 4.72 26.99 10.00
C ASN A 765 4.07 28.01 9.04
N GLY A 766 3.04 27.62 8.27
CA GLY A 766 2.25 28.53 7.44
C GLY A 766 2.93 28.98 6.13
N ALA A 767 4.00 28.30 5.70
CA ALA A 767 4.72 28.57 4.46
C ALA A 767 4.40 27.60 3.33
N SER A 768 3.15 27.14 3.23
CA SER A 768 2.68 26.29 2.12
C SER A 768 2.89 26.91 0.74
N HIS A 769 2.97 28.24 0.64
CA HIS A 769 3.35 28.93 -0.61
C HIS A 769 4.78 28.58 -1.08
N LEU A 770 5.72 28.31 -0.17
CA LEU A 770 7.05 27.83 -0.55
C LEU A 770 7.01 26.38 -1.03
N VAL A 771 6.17 25.53 -0.42
CA VAL A 771 5.92 24.17 -0.94
C VAL A 771 5.39 24.23 -2.36
N TYR A 772 4.46 25.16 -2.63
CA TYR A 772 3.96 25.40 -3.97
C TYR A 772 5.08 25.79 -4.94
N LEU A 773 5.87 26.82 -4.62
CA LEU A 773 6.94 27.32 -5.50
C LEU A 773 8.05 26.30 -5.77
N ILE A 774 8.43 25.49 -4.77
CA ILE A 774 9.44 24.43 -4.93
C ILE A 774 8.96 23.38 -5.95
N ASN A 775 7.69 23.02 -5.92
CA ASN A 775 7.17 21.88 -6.67
C ASN A 775 6.44 22.28 -7.97
N ASN A 776 6.02 23.53 -8.10
CA ASN A 776 5.35 24.08 -9.29
C ASN A 776 6.34 24.70 -10.27
N GLN A 777 7.35 23.93 -10.68
CA GLN A 777 8.36 24.36 -11.64
C GLN A 777 8.89 23.16 -12.44
N THR A 778 9.43 23.43 -13.63
CA THR A 778 9.95 22.40 -14.55
C THR A 778 11.44 22.58 -14.89
N ASN A 779 12.07 23.65 -14.42
CA ASN A 779 13.44 24.03 -14.79
C ASN A 779 14.50 23.60 -13.75
N LYS A 780 14.11 23.02 -12.62
CA LYS A 780 15.01 22.51 -11.58
C LYS A 780 14.69 21.06 -11.24
N PRO A 781 15.67 20.22 -10.86
CA PRO A 781 15.43 18.86 -10.39
C PRO A 781 14.27 18.78 -9.39
N GLY A 782 13.31 17.92 -9.67
CA GLY A 782 11.98 17.94 -9.07
C GLY A 782 10.95 17.24 -9.96
N TYR A 783 9.71 17.11 -9.49
CA TYR A 783 8.69 16.35 -10.23
C TYR A 783 8.35 16.95 -11.61
N GLY A 784 8.20 18.28 -11.69
CA GLY A 784 7.90 18.94 -12.96
C GLY A 784 9.03 18.80 -13.98
N TYR A 785 10.27 18.74 -13.51
CA TYR A 785 11.44 18.47 -14.33
C TYR A 785 11.43 17.02 -14.84
N GLN A 786 11.15 16.04 -13.98
CA GLN A 786 10.98 14.64 -14.40
C GLN A 786 9.88 14.50 -15.47
N LEU A 787 8.72 15.14 -15.26
CA LEU A 787 7.63 15.17 -16.24
C LEU A 787 8.03 15.82 -17.56
N ALA A 788 8.81 16.90 -17.52
CA ALA A 788 9.31 17.57 -18.72
C ALA A 788 10.29 16.69 -19.53
N LEU A 789 11.01 15.78 -18.85
CA LEU A 789 11.86 14.77 -19.48
C LEU A 789 11.10 13.51 -19.93
N GLY A 790 9.76 13.47 -19.75
CA GLY A 790 8.91 12.37 -20.23
C GLY A 790 8.77 11.21 -19.25
N ALA A 791 9.12 11.40 -17.97
CA ALA A 791 8.85 10.40 -16.94
C ALA A 791 7.34 10.16 -16.81
N THR A 792 6.96 8.88 -16.67
CA THR A 792 5.56 8.42 -16.51
C THR A 792 5.33 7.72 -15.18
N SER A 793 6.41 7.41 -14.47
CA SER A 793 6.44 6.99 -13.07
C SER A 793 7.54 7.76 -12.36
N LEU A 794 7.43 7.95 -11.05
CA LEU A 794 8.41 8.71 -10.26
C LEU A 794 9.80 8.07 -10.35
N THR A 795 10.83 8.88 -10.55
CA THR A 795 12.23 8.41 -10.63
C THR A 795 12.91 8.43 -9.26
N GLU A 796 13.91 7.58 -9.06
CA GLU A 796 14.72 7.53 -7.83
C GLU A 796 15.51 8.82 -7.59
N ALA A 797 15.99 9.46 -8.65
CA ALA A 797 16.74 10.71 -8.55
C ALA A 797 15.88 11.91 -8.93
N TRP A 798 16.01 13.02 -8.19
CA TRP A 798 15.34 14.28 -8.53
C TRP A 798 15.67 14.80 -9.94
N ASP A 799 16.88 14.53 -10.43
CA ASP A 799 17.39 14.94 -11.73
C ASP A 799 17.01 13.98 -12.88
N ALA A 800 16.15 12.99 -12.62
CA ALA A 800 15.72 11.97 -13.58
C ALA A 800 16.88 11.24 -14.29
N ARG A 801 18.05 11.12 -13.65
CA ARG A 801 19.23 10.55 -14.32
C ARG A 801 18.95 9.14 -14.86
N PRO A 802 19.30 8.82 -16.12
CA PRO A 802 19.00 7.53 -16.75
C PRO A 802 19.65 6.30 -16.09
N THR A 803 20.68 6.51 -15.25
CA THR A 803 21.38 5.45 -14.51
C THR A 803 20.67 5.01 -13.23
N SER A 804 19.71 5.79 -12.75
CA SER A 804 18.90 5.46 -11.58
C SER A 804 17.56 4.85 -12.00
N SER A 805 16.82 4.28 -11.05
CA SER A 805 15.49 3.72 -11.31
C SER A 805 14.56 4.80 -11.87
N GLN A 806 13.78 4.45 -12.89
CA GLN A 806 12.73 5.32 -13.43
C GLN A 806 11.34 4.97 -12.88
N ASN A 807 11.30 4.15 -11.83
CA ASN A 807 10.10 3.71 -11.13
C ASN A 807 10.42 3.43 -9.65
N HIS A 808 10.44 4.48 -8.84
CA HIS A 808 10.77 4.46 -7.42
C HIS A 808 9.93 5.51 -6.70
N PHE A 809 9.17 5.11 -5.68
CA PHE A 809 8.23 6.03 -5.02
C PHE A 809 8.81 6.72 -3.78
N MET A 810 10.13 6.61 -3.52
CA MET A 810 10.74 7.12 -2.29
C MET A 810 10.54 8.62 -2.13
N LEU A 811 10.54 9.36 -3.23
CA LEU A 811 10.32 10.81 -3.24
C LEU A 811 8.82 11.18 -3.32
N GLY A 812 7.90 10.28 -3.02
CA GLY A 812 6.45 10.44 -3.22
C GLY A 812 5.72 11.22 -2.11
N GLN A 813 6.43 11.82 -1.15
CA GLN A 813 5.82 12.31 0.08
C GLN A 813 4.95 13.57 -0.10
N ILE A 814 5.04 14.27 -1.25
CA ILE A 814 4.19 15.44 -1.55
C ILE A 814 2.69 15.12 -1.53
N ILE A 815 2.32 13.87 -1.76
CA ILE A 815 0.92 13.44 -1.69
C ILE A 815 0.34 13.66 -0.29
N GLU A 816 1.14 13.55 0.77
CA GLU A 816 0.70 13.95 2.12
C GLU A 816 0.22 15.41 2.11
N TRP A 817 0.99 16.33 1.52
CA TRP A 817 0.62 17.75 1.45
C TRP A 817 -0.65 18.01 0.62
N PHE A 818 -0.89 17.25 -0.45
CA PHE A 818 -2.11 17.38 -1.26
C PHE A 818 -3.38 17.09 -0.43
N TYR A 819 -3.43 15.97 0.29
CA TYR A 819 -4.61 15.62 1.09
C TYR A 819 -4.63 16.35 2.44
N HIS A 820 -3.51 16.34 3.16
CA HIS A 820 -3.40 16.88 4.51
C HIS A 820 -3.54 18.40 4.53
N ASP A 821 -2.90 19.12 3.60
CA ASP A 821 -2.73 20.57 3.69
C ASP A 821 -3.51 21.33 2.62
N LEU A 822 -3.53 20.89 1.35
CA LEU A 822 -4.31 21.56 0.31
C LEU A 822 -5.81 21.26 0.42
N ALA A 823 -6.19 19.99 0.47
CA ALA A 823 -7.56 19.58 0.76
C ALA A 823 -7.89 19.74 2.24
N GLY A 824 -6.87 19.68 3.12
CA GLY A 824 -7.05 19.96 4.53
C GLY A 824 -7.60 18.81 5.37
N ILE A 825 -7.62 17.57 4.87
CA ILE A 825 -8.15 16.41 5.59
C ILE A 825 -7.05 15.86 6.48
N GLN A 826 -7.15 16.00 7.81
CA GLN A 826 -6.11 15.56 8.75
C GLN A 826 -6.71 14.66 9.85
N PRO A 827 -6.00 13.58 10.24
CA PRO A 827 -6.36 12.83 11.45
C PRO A 827 -6.14 13.72 12.69
N ASP A 828 -7.01 13.60 13.69
CA ASP A 828 -6.84 14.31 14.96
C ASP A 828 -6.16 13.39 16.00
N PRO A 829 -4.95 13.71 16.51
CA PRO A 829 -4.28 12.91 17.53
C PRO A 829 -5.05 12.78 18.85
N ILE A 830 -6.00 13.69 19.13
CA ILE A 830 -6.84 13.64 20.34
C ILE A 830 -7.92 12.56 20.20
N GLU A 831 -8.47 12.37 19.00
CA GLU A 831 -9.47 11.34 18.71
C GLU A 831 -9.11 10.59 17.40
N PRO A 832 -8.15 9.64 17.49
CA PRO A 832 -7.57 8.94 16.33
C PRO A 832 -8.55 8.08 15.52
N GLY A 833 -8.09 7.59 14.37
CA GLY A 833 -8.92 6.80 13.46
C GLY A 833 -10.01 7.63 12.81
N PHE A 834 -9.73 8.91 12.57
CA PHE A 834 -10.68 9.91 12.10
C PHE A 834 -11.95 9.98 12.96
N LYS A 835 -11.92 9.60 14.25
CA LYS A 835 -13.08 9.76 15.15
C LYS A 835 -13.45 11.24 15.29
N ARG A 836 -12.43 12.09 15.32
CA ARG A 836 -12.53 13.49 14.94
C ARG A 836 -11.61 13.78 13.75
N VAL A 837 -12.14 14.52 12.79
CA VAL A 837 -11.40 14.98 11.61
C VAL A 837 -11.02 16.45 11.79
N ILE A 838 -9.80 16.82 11.45
CA ILE A 838 -9.45 18.22 11.28
C ILE A 838 -9.62 18.54 9.79
N ILE A 839 -10.46 19.54 9.48
CA ILE A 839 -10.61 20.08 8.13
C ILE A 839 -9.96 21.47 8.12
N ARG A 840 -8.72 21.54 7.63
CA ARG A 840 -7.92 22.77 7.59
C ARG A 840 -7.20 22.93 6.24
N PRO A 841 -7.92 23.36 5.19
CA PRO A 841 -7.33 23.58 3.88
C PRO A 841 -6.41 24.81 3.86
N ASN A 842 -5.40 24.79 3.00
CA ASN A 842 -4.55 25.94 2.69
C ASN A 842 -5.05 26.64 1.42
N PHE A 843 -5.59 27.84 1.58
CA PHE A 843 -6.15 28.66 0.49
C PHE A 843 -5.07 29.47 -0.24
N LEU A 844 -4.17 28.79 -0.95
CA LEU A 844 -3.11 29.45 -1.74
C LEU A 844 -3.72 30.38 -2.80
N ALA A 845 -3.09 31.54 -3.02
CA ALA A 845 -3.56 32.52 -3.99
C ALA A 845 -3.46 32.01 -5.44
N ASP A 846 -2.45 31.18 -5.73
CA ASP A 846 -2.21 30.58 -7.05
C ASP A 846 -3.11 29.38 -7.37
N LEU A 847 -4.10 29.07 -6.51
CA LEU A 847 -5.06 27.99 -6.69
C LEU A 847 -6.49 28.54 -6.62
N ASP A 848 -7.28 28.24 -7.65
CA ASP A 848 -8.69 28.62 -7.73
C ASP A 848 -9.60 27.62 -7.01
N TRP A 849 -9.25 26.34 -7.07
CA TRP A 849 -9.99 25.27 -6.42
C TRP A 849 -9.11 24.07 -6.09
N VAL A 850 -9.53 23.32 -5.07
CA VAL A 850 -8.99 22.02 -4.65
C VAL A 850 -10.15 21.10 -4.27
N TYR A 851 -10.06 19.84 -4.65
CA TYR A 851 -10.95 18.77 -4.26
C TYR A 851 -10.15 17.63 -3.62
N GLY A 852 -10.57 17.19 -2.44
CA GLY A 852 -10.08 15.99 -1.80
C GLY A 852 -11.21 15.13 -1.26
N ARG A 853 -11.13 13.83 -1.52
CA ARG A 853 -12.01 12.78 -0.99
C ARG A 853 -11.15 11.67 -0.42
N TYR A 854 -11.42 11.25 0.80
CA TYR A 854 -10.70 10.17 1.47
C TYR A 854 -11.67 9.23 2.16
N LYS A 855 -11.66 7.94 1.77
CA LYS A 855 -12.42 6.88 2.43
C LYS A 855 -11.62 6.37 3.63
N SER A 856 -11.83 6.99 4.79
CA SER A 856 -11.25 6.56 6.07
C SER A 856 -11.87 5.24 6.55
N VAL A 857 -11.30 4.66 7.62
CA VAL A 857 -11.89 3.54 8.36
C VAL A 857 -13.31 3.82 8.88
N ARG A 858 -13.74 5.09 8.95
CA ARG A 858 -15.10 5.50 9.37
C ARG A 858 -16.03 5.85 8.23
N GLY A 859 -15.49 6.01 7.03
CA GLY A 859 -16.25 6.29 5.82
C GLY A 859 -15.65 7.45 5.05
N GLU A 860 -16.40 7.91 4.07
CA GLU A 860 -15.97 8.98 3.18
C GLU A 860 -15.95 10.35 3.87
N ILE A 861 -14.80 11.01 3.77
CA ILE A 861 -14.57 12.39 4.14
C ILE A 861 -14.33 13.18 2.86
N VAL A 862 -15.02 14.29 2.67
CA VAL A 862 -14.80 15.22 1.55
C VAL A 862 -14.43 16.59 2.10
N SER A 863 -13.41 17.19 1.50
CA SER A 863 -13.08 18.60 1.66
C SER A 863 -12.75 19.17 0.29
N ALA A 864 -13.61 20.05 -0.19
CA ALA A 864 -13.43 20.74 -1.46
C ALA A 864 -13.64 22.22 -1.26
N TRP A 865 -12.85 23.06 -1.93
CA TRP A 865 -13.01 24.50 -1.87
C TRP A 865 -12.78 25.16 -3.22
N GLN A 866 -13.42 26.30 -3.42
CA GLN A 866 -13.31 27.12 -4.61
C GLN A 866 -13.31 28.61 -4.25
N ARG A 867 -12.52 29.40 -4.97
CA ARG A 867 -12.41 30.85 -4.84
C ARG A 867 -13.24 31.56 -5.92
N PHE A 868 -14.00 32.57 -5.49
CA PHE A 868 -14.73 33.49 -6.34
C PHE A 868 -14.40 34.92 -5.90
N GLY A 869 -13.36 35.52 -6.49
CA GLY A 869 -12.86 36.83 -6.06
C GLY A 869 -12.35 36.80 -4.61
N ASP A 870 -12.99 37.56 -3.73
CA ASP A 870 -12.72 37.62 -2.29
C ASP A 870 -13.51 36.60 -1.48
N THR A 871 -14.24 35.69 -2.12
CA THR A 871 -15.10 34.72 -1.45
C THR A 871 -14.54 33.30 -1.62
N ILE A 872 -14.52 32.54 -0.54
CA ILE A 872 -14.21 31.11 -0.52
C ILE A 872 -15.50 30.34 -0.27
N SER A 873 -15.79 29.35 -1.11
CA SER A 873 -16.84 28.35 -0.89
C SER A 873 -16.19 27.01 -0.57
N MET A 874 -16.68 26.31 0.47
CA MET A 874 -16.18 25.02 0.90
C MET A 874 -17.31 24.01 1.06
N LEU A 875 -17.13 22.81 0.49
CA LEU A 875 -17.95 21.63 0.73
C LEU A 875 -17.22 20.67 1.66
N VAL A 876 -17.84 20.36 2.80
CA VAL A 876 -17.32 19.40 3.78
C VAL A 876 -18.33 18.29 4.01
N LYS A 877 -17.93 17.03 3.79
CA LYS A 877 -18.75 15.85 4.11
C LYS A 877 -18.06 15.01 5.18
N ILE A 878 -18.78 14.71 6.26
CA ILE A 878 -18.29 13.93 7.40
C ILE A 878 -19.18 12.71 7.58
N PRO A 879 -18.62 11.48 7.66
CA PRO A 879 -19.42 10.26 7.75
C PRO A 879 -20.11 10.14 9.11
N PRO A 880 -21.21 9.35 9.23
CA PRO A 880 -21.87 9.13 10.52
C PRO A 880 -20.91 8.61 11.60
N ASN A 881 -21.26 8.88 12.86
CA ASN A 881 -20.47 8.48 14.04
C ASN A 881 -19.04 9.06 14.07
N THR A 882 -18.89 10.21 13.42
CA THR A 882 -17.66 11.00 13.33
C THR A 882 -17.99 12.47 13.56
N SER A 883 -17.01 13.26 14.01
CA SER A 883 -17.10 14.71 14.13
C SER A 883 -15.94 15.40 13.42
N ALA A 884 -16.02 16.71 13.23
CA ALA A 884 -14.91 17.48 12.67
C ALA A 884 -14.73 18.85 13.32
N VAL A 885 -13.51 19.36 13.25
CA VAL A 885 -13.17 20.77 13.47
C VAL A 885 -12.76 21.40 12.14
N VAL A 886 -13.54 22.37 11.68
CA VAL A 886 -13.39 23.02 10.38
C VAL A 886 -12.81 24.42 10.56
N TRP A 887 -11.71 24.71 9.86
CA TRP A 887 -11.04 26.00 9.87
C TRP A 887 -11.48 26.78 8.63
N VAL A 888 -12.34 27.78 8.86
CA VAL A 888 -12.93 28.62 7.80
C VAL A 888 -12.19 29.96 7.75
N PRO A 889 -11.67 30.41 6.59
CA PRO A 889 -10.87 31.62 6.51
C PRO A 889 -11.77 32.85 6.61
N SER A 890 -11.77 33.51 7.77
CA SER A 890 -12.47 34.77 8.02
C SER A 890 -12.00 35.43 9.34
N ARG A 891 -12.04 36.77 9.39
CA ARG A 891 -11.83 37.56 10.61
C ARG A 891 -13.14 37.86 11.35
N SER A 892 -14.25 38.01 10.63
CA SER A 892 -15.57 38.29 11.21
C SER A 892 -16.53 37.11 11.06
N ILE A 893 -17.38 36.91 12.07
CA ILE A 893 -18.44 35.90 11.99
C ILE A 893 -19.52 36.31 10.98
N ASP A 894 -19.70 37.62 10.76
CA ASP A 894 -20.71 38.16 9.87
C ASP A 894 -20.34 37.98 8.38
N ASP A 895 -19.06 37.66 8.10
CA ASP A 895 -18.55 37.35 6.77
C ASP A 895 -18.68 35.87 6.40
N VAL A 896 -19.25 35.04 7.28
CA VAL A 896 -19.39 33.60 7.08
C VAL A 896 -20.87 33.23 6.95
N THR A 897 -21.17 32.28 6.07
CA THR A 897 -22.44 31.54 6.08
C THR A 897 -22.18 30.04 6.12
N ILE A 898 -23.11 29.30 6.73
CA ILE A 898 -23.07 27.84 6.84
C ILE A 898 -24.41 27.30 6.36
N CYS A 899 -24.41 26.57 5.24
CA CYS A 899 -25.60 26.13 4.54
C CYS A 899 -26.55 27.30 4.20
N GLY A 900 -25.99 28.45 3.81
CA GLY A 900 -26.74 29.64 3.38
C GLY A 900 -27.28 30.52 4.52
N VAL A 901 -27.07 30.16 5.79
CA VAL A 901 -27.52 30.95 6.95
C VAL A 901 -26.35 31.51 7.76
N HIS A 902 -26.62 32.54 8.56
CA HIS A 902 -25.63 33.12 9.45
C HIS A 902 -25.21 32.12 10.56
N PRO A 903 -23.93 32.06 11.00
CA PRO A 903 -23.47 31.06 11.97
C PRO A 903 -24.22 31.05 13.30
N LYS A 904 -24.81 32.18 13.72
CA LYS A 904 -25.65 32.26 14.95
C LYS A 904 -27.00 31.55 14.80
N GLU A 905 -27.47 31.34 13.57
CA GLU A 905 -28.74 30.70 13.25
C GLU A 905 -28.55 29.21 12.91
N ASN A 906 -27.31 28.77 12.70
CA ASN A 906 -26.99 27.37 12.40
C ASN A 906 -26.87 26.55 13.70
N LEU A 907 -27.77 25.59 13.91
CA LEU A 907 -27.77 24.73 15.11
C LEU A 907 -26.76 23.58 15.04
N GLU A 908 -26.30 23.23 13.83
CA GLU A 908 -25.51 22.03 13.56
C GLU A 908 -23.99 22.30 13.62
N ALA A 909 -23.57 23.55 13.41
CA ALA A 909 -22.18 23.99 13.45
C ALA A 909 -21.94 25.03 14.56
N LYS A 910 -21.01 24.73 15.48
CA LYS A 910 -20.73 25.59 16.63
C LYS A 910 -19.36 26.25 16.52
N LEU A 911 -19.31 27.58 16.61
CA LEU A 911 -18.03 28.29 16.71
C LEU A 911 -17.35 27.93 18.05
N VAL A 912 -16.13 27.40 17.98
CA VAL A 912 -15.35 26.95 19.15
C VAL A 912 -14.04 27.71 19.33
N GLY A 913 -13.63 28.52 18.36
CA GLY A 913 -12.42 29.32 18.49
C GLY A 913 -12.17 30.26 17.31
N LYS A 914 -11.16 31.11 17.46
CA LYS A 914 -10.61 31.97 16.42
C LYS A 914 -9.09 31.87 16.48
N ASN A 915 -8.42 31.74 15.33
CA ASN A 915 -6.96 31.67 15.28
C ASN A 915 -6.45 32.17 13.93
N ARG A 916 -5.52 33.14 13.92
CA ARG A 916 -4.75 33.58 12.72
C ARG A 916 -5.61 33.79 11.46
N GLY A 917 -6.73 34.51 11.58
CA GLY A 917 -7.62 34.78 10.45
C GLY A 917 -8.56 33.64 10.07
N TYR A 918 -8.70 32.63 10.94
CA TYR A 918 -9.68 31.56 10.80
C TYR A 918 -10.70 31.60 11.95
N LEU A 919 -11.94 31.28 11.61
CA LEU A 919 -12.98 30.86 12.54
C LEU A 919 -13.02 29.34 12.58
N ILE A 920 -13.04 28.76 13.79
CA ILE A 920 -12.97 27.31 13.98
C ILE A 920 -14.35 26.82 14.41
N PHE A 921 -14.95 25.93 13.60
CA PHE A 921 -16.26 25.37 13.84
C PHE A 921 -16.18 23.89 14.22
N LYS A 922 -16.92 23.46 15.24
CA LYS A 922 -17.17 22.05 15.53
C LYS A 922 -18.47 21.62 14.87
N ILE A 923 -18.40 20.56 14.08
CA ILE A 923 -19.54 19.92 13.40
C ILE A 923 -19.56 18.42 13.71
N GLY A 924 -20.73 17.78 13.58
CA GLY A 924 -20.81 16.31 13.52
C GLY A 924 -20.83 15.81 12.08
N SER A 925 -21.36 14.60 11.90
CA SER A 925 -21.60 14.03 10.58
C SER A 925 -22.60 14.86 9.76
N GLY A 926 -22.54 14.71 8.44
CA GLY A 926 -23.40 15.42 7.49
C GLY A 926 -22.62 16.13 6.39
N GLU A 927 -23.36 16.87 5.57
CA GLU A 927 -22.83 17.67 4.46
C GLU A 927 -23.04 19.15 4.75
N TYR A 928 -21.93 19.89 4.83
CA TYR A 928 -21.89 21.30 5.21
C TYR A 928 -21.29 22.12 4.08
N HIS A 929 -21.92 23.26 3.79
CA HIS A 929 -21.45 24.24 2.82
C HIS A 929 -21.06 25.52 3.56
N PHE A 930 -19.77 25.82 3.63
CA PHE A 930 -19.28 27.07 4.22
C PHE A 930 -19.01 28.08 3.10
N THR A 931 -19.41 29.33 3.30
CA THR A 931 -18.94 30.44 2.46
C THR A 931 -18.35 31.50 3.36
N SER A 932 -17.19 32.05 3.00
CA SER A 932 -16.54 33.11 3.77
C SER A 932 -15.88 34.15 2.88
N ARG A 933 -15.90 35.42 3.30
CA ARG A 933 -15.07 36.46 2.67
C ARG A 933 -13.67 36.47 3.26
N ILE A 934 -12.68 36.54 2.37
CA ILE A 934 -11.27 36.68 2.70
C ILE A 934 -10.81 38.12 2.43
N ASP A 935 -10.08 38.67 3.37
CA ASP A 935 -9.50 39.99 3.25
C ASP A 935 -8.28 39.92 2.30
N ASN A 936 -8.44 40.41 1.07
CA ASN A 936 -7.40 40.39 0.02
C ASN A 936 -6.30 41.45 0.23
N SER A 937 -6.26 42.14 1.37
CA SER A 937 -5.19 43.10 1.66
C SER A 937 -3.82 42.39 1.69
N PRO A 938 -2.82 42.86 0.94
CA PRO A 938 -1.47 42.30 0.95
C PRO A 938 -0.76 42.70 2.24
N SER A 939 -1.22 42.19 3.38
CA SER A 939 -0.59 42.41 4.67
C SER A 939 0.14 41.15 5.09
N SER A 940 1.47 41.17 4.91
CA SER A 940 2.47 40.40 5.65
C SER A 940 2.12 38.94 5.96
N VAL A 941 2.81 38.01 5.28
CA VAL A 941 3.11 36.67 5.79
C VAL A 941 3.21 36.73 7.33
N PRO A 942 2.32 36.08 8.10
CA PRO A 942 2.42 36.12 9.54
C PRO A 942 3.66 35.31 9.95
N CYS A 943 4.78 36.00 10.08
CA CYS A 943 5.92 35.53 10.85
C CYS A 943 5.43 35.16 12.26
N LEU A 944 5.53 33.87 12.57
CA LEU A 944 5.95 33.29 13.84
C LEU A 944 5.58 34.08 15.11
N ASN A 945 4.54 33.59 15.82
CA ASN A 945 4.59 33.55 17.28
C ASN A 945 3.70 32.44 17.88
N GLN A 946 4.16 31.99 19.04
CA GLN A 946 3.96 30.71 19.73
C GLN A 946 2.51 30.33 20.04
N GLY A 947 2.26 29.01 20.06
CA GLY A 947 1.02 28.42 20.57
C GLY A 947 0.97 26.93 20.21
N THR A 948 1.44 26.11 21.14
CA THR A 948 1.23 24.66 21.23
C THR A 948 -0.21 24.26 20.85
N ILE A 949 -0.35 23.19 20.07
CA ILE A 949 -1.48 22.27 20.18
C ILE A 949 -0.92 20.99 20.80
#